data_AF-A0A0G1FPE1-F1
#
_entry.id   AF-A0A0G1FPE1-F1
#
_cell.length_a   1.000
_cell.length_b   1.000
_cell.length_c   1.000
_cell.angle_alpha   90.00
_cell.angle_beta   90.00
_cell.angle_gamma   90.00
#
_symmetry.space_group_name_H-M   'P 1'
#
loop_
_entity.id
_entity.type
_entity.pdbx_description
1 polymer ?
#
loop_
_entity_poly.entity_id
_entity_poly.type
_entity_poly.pdbx_seq_one_letter_code
_entity_poly.pdbx_strand_id
1 'polypeptide(L)'
;MSNLLKSKFLLGVLVVTVLVVGGVAFLADTASADCTITSTLRAGSTGTEVQCLQSIVGASADGKFGPMTQAAVMAWQSGHGLVADGVVGPLTRAAMMGAPTGNFPAGCTSAAGYSSTTGVKCDSGPSTGLPAGCSSTAGYSPLTGAKCDSSTPAPSGALEGGAGSITVDGLSDFSGEEVGEGQDDVEVLTFEVEADDESDVDVTSIKVELNQQNTADSEDMDDYMESVSVWMGGEMVGEADVENFSESTGHVWSKTISLDGAVIEAGEAEEFTLAVTAANSIDSSDRDSDDWQIGVSSVRFLDAEGVTTTESVTLDIDDDTVDEEVEQRFDFTSSSAASDLELKVSLSDDDDINEAHVLNIDDTDDTTGVEVLSFEIEIEGDSDVTIDEIPVEITTVGMNIDDSISKVTLFADGDKIDSKGVTATDTDETITFNELDFMIEAGDTVLFTVEVDINDLDATAGAEVANGDSIQAQITATERALIDAEDESGDDVATGDMTGTAIGEASIIYDAGISVVVVSKSTEVSTVDAQPDTVQFTWVLDVTAFDANAYITSEVANIVATADDSATEVNVLYTDDSSVASQLEDFTETITSSADTVTGDAGAYGAEYNGDVLYQIDDGDTERFTITVSAENDAAGAEGVVNSVSAFLSSLQWTTDDVTATTLDASTAVMNGYTFNMEDNTQTPVKTAK
;
A
#
# COMPACT_ATOMS: atom_id res chain seq x y z
N MET A 1 3.34 84.86 -29.94
CA MET A 1 4.75 85.06 -30.37
C MET A 1 5.09 83.86 -31.25
N SER A 2 4.95 84.01 -32.57
CA SER A 2 6.06 84.20 -33.53
C SER A 2 6.45 82.82 -34.11
N ASN A 3 6.38 82.52 -35.41
CA ASN A 3 6.29 83.37 -36.60
C ASN A 3 5.66 82.58 -37.76
N LEU A 4 4.60 83.15 -38.35
CA LEU A 4 4.13 82.91 -39.70
C LEU A 4 4.87 83.88 -40.62
N LEU A 5 5.61 83.41 -41.63
CA LEU A 5 6.05 84.27 -42.75
C LEU A 5 6.31 83.48 -44.03
N LYS A 6 5.70 84.01 -45.10
CA LYS A 6 6.21 84.17 -46.48
C LYS A 6 5.79 83.15 -47.54
N SER A 7 4.63 83.49 -48.10
CA SER A 7 4.29 83.46 -49.53
C SER A 7 5.32 84.16 -50.44
N LYS A 8 5.26 83.78 -51.74
CA LYS A 8 5.80 84.39 -52.99
C LYS A 8 6.95 83.56 -53.59
N PHE A 9 7.06 83.23 -54.89
CA PHE A 9 6.72 83.99 -56.11
C PHE A 9 7.09 83.15 -57.37
N LEU A 10 6.45 83.45 -58.52
CA LEU A 10 6.87 83.30 -59.95
C LEU A 10 6.85 81.89 -60.60
N LEU A 11 6.04 81.60 -61.64
CA LEU A 11 5.97 82.09 -63.04
C LEU A 11 7.01 81.41 -63.97
N GLY A 12 6.56 80.66 -64.98
CA GLY A 12 7.43 80.17 -66.06
C GLY A 12 6.73 79.22 -67.06
N VAL A 13 6.27 79.78 -68.17
CA VAL A 13 5.63 79.13 -69.34
C VAL A 13 6.69 78.76 -70.40
N LEU A 14 6.60 77.57 -71.02
CA LEU A 14 7.07 77.27 -72.40
C LEU A 14 6.57 75.86 -72.83
N VAL A 15 5.45 75.70 -73.56
CA VAL A 15 5.27 75.69 -75.03
C VAL A 15 6.24 74.78 -75.79
N VAL A 16 5.75 73.64 -76.28
CA VAL A 16 6.14 73.01 -77.57
C VAL A 16 4.91 72.38 -78.26
N THR A 17 4.48 73.06 -79.32
CA THR A 17 3.85 72.67 -80.62
C THR A 17 3.29 71.24 -80.85
N VAL A 18 1.98 71.09 -81.15
CA VAL A 18 1.28 71.04 -82.48
C VAL A 18 1.27 69.67 -83.18
N LEU A 19 0.09 69.06 -83.32
CA LEU A 19 -0.46 68.64 -84.63
C LEU A 19 -1.99 68.37 -84.53
N VAL A 20 -2.76 68.94 -85.46
CA VAL A 20 -4.21 68.75 -85.65
C VAL A 20 -4.43 67.98 -86.95
N VAL A 21 -5.10 66.81 -86.89
CA VAL A 21 -5.88 66.13 -87.95
C VAL A 21 -6.79 65.15 -87.17
N GLY A 22 -8.12 65.11 -87.20
CA GLY A 22 -9.07 65.21 -88.31
C GLY A 22 -9.42 63.81 -88.84
N GLY A 23 -10.33 63.06 -88.21
CA GLY A 23 -10.72 61.74 -88.73
C GLY A 23 -11.86 61.07 -87.97
N VAL A 24 -12.94 60.77 -88.70
CA VAL A 24 -14.22 60.19 -88.30
C VAL A 24 -14.15 58.72 -87.82
N ALA A 25 -15.17 58.36 -87.03
CA ALA A 25 -15.37 57.14 -86.28
C ALA A 25 -15.15 55.81 -87.02
N PHE A 26 -14.46 54.88 -86.34
CA PHE A 26 -14.70 53.45 -86.39
C PHE A 26 -14.71 52.92 -84.95
N LEU A 27 -15.69 52.05 -84.68
CA LEU A 27 -15.97 51.44 -83.39
C LEU A 27 -14.81 50.53 -82.95
N ALA A 28 -14.36 50.71 -81.71
CA ALA A 28 -13.82 49.64 -80.88
C ALA A 28 -14.51 49.76 -79.53
N ASP A 29 -15.69 49.13 -79.45
CA ASP A 29 -16.12 48.57 -78.18
C ASP A 29 -15.23 47.35 -77.94
N THR A 30 -14.30 47.47 -77.00
CA THR A 30 -13.61 46.31 -76.43
C THR A 30 -13.36 46.59 -74.95
N ALA A 31 -14.31 46.07 -74.16
CA ALA A 31 -14.13 45.45 -72.86
C ALA A 31 -13.55 46.30 -71.73
N SER A 32 -14.36 46.45 -70.68
CA SER A 32 -13.85 46.49 -69.32
C SER A 32 -12.78 45.40 -69.18
N ALA A 33 -11.55 45.78 -68.85
CA ALA A 33 -10.67 44.82 -68.20
C ALA A 33 -11.38 44.43 -66.91
N ASP A 34 -11.85 43.18 -66.85
CA ASP A 34 -12.48 42.62 -65.65
C ASP A 34 -11.54 42.88 -64.46
N CYS A 35 -11.99 43.76 -63.58
CA CYS A 35 -11.26 44.18 -62.38
C CYS A 35 -11.22 42.98 -61.42
N THR A 36 -10.24 42.11 -61.64
CA THR A 36 -10.02 40.90 -60.83
C THR A 36 -8.73 41.09 -60.07
N ILE A 37 -8.83 41.16 -58.75
CA ILE A 37 -7.67 41.19 -57.87
C ILE A 37 -7.36 39.73 -57.55
N THR A 38 -6.26 39.18 -58.05
CA THR A 38 -5.90 37.77 -57.81
C THR A 38 -4.80 37.62 -56.76
N SER A 39 -3.97 38.65 -56.58
CA SER A 39 -2.86 38.64 -55.61
C SER A 39 -3.19 39.41 -54.33
N THR A 40 -2.40 39.19 -53.28
CA THR A 40 -2.49 39.99 -52.05
C THR A 40 -1.78 41.32 -52.26
N LEU A 41 -2.53 42.44 -52.17
CA LEU A 41 -1.99 43.79 -52.38
C LEU A 41 -1.73 44.48 -51.04
N ARG A 42 -0.57 45.12 -50.89
CA ARG A 42 -0.14 45.84 -49.68
C ARG A 42 0.75 47.02 -50.04
N ALA A 43 1.16 47.82 -49.05
CA ALA A 43 2.12 48.90 -49.25
C ALA A 43 3.36 48.43 -50.03
N GLY A 44 3.67 49.13 -51.13
CA GLY A 44 4.74 48.76 -52.06
C GLY A 44 4.31 47.94 -53.29
N SER A 45 3.10 47.36 -53.31
CA SER A 45 2.53 46.73 -54.51
C SER A 45 2.37 47.76 -55.64
N THR A 46 2.61 47.34 -56.88
CA THR A 46 2.40 48.19 -58.08
C THR A 46 1.77 47.38 -59.22
N GLY A 47 1.11 48.07 -60.16
CA GLY A 47 0.57 47.45 -61.38
C GLY A 47 -0.94 47.63 -61.55
N THR A 48 -1.50 46.90 -62.51
CA THR A 48 -2.90 47.03 -62.93
C THR A 48 -3.89 46.56 -61.86
N GLU A 49 -3.55 45.55 -61.05
CA GLU A 49 -4.38 45.12 -59.92
C GLU A 49 -4.50 46.21 -58.85
N VAL A 50 -3.44 47.01 -58.63
CA VAL A 50 -3.48 48.16 -57.73
C VAL A 50 -4.33 49.29 -58.30
N GLN A 51 -4.33 49.52 -59.61
CA GLN A 51 -5.24 50.49 -60.24
C GLN A 51 -6.71 50.08 -60.08
N CYS A 52 -7.00 48.79 -60.26
CA CYS A 52 -8.32 48.20 -60.01
C CYS A 52 -8.73 48.38 -58.54
N LEU A 53 -7.87 48.02 -57.58
CA LEU A 53 -8.10 48.28 -56.16
C LEU A 53 -8.37 49.76 -55.86
N GLN A 54 -7.52 50.67 -56.35
CA GLN A 54 -7.65 52.10 -56.11
C GLN A 54 -8.99 52.63 -56.63
N SER A 55 -9.50 52.09 -57.74
CA SER A 55 -10.84 52.43 -58.24
C SER A 55 -11.99 51.95 -57.33
N ILE A 56 -11.82 50.81 -56.64
CA ILE A 56 -12.81 50.25 -55.70
C ILE A 56 -12.83 51.06 -54.40
N VAL A 57 -11.66 51.37 -53.84
CA VAL A 57 -11.54 52.06 -52.53
C VAL A 57 -11.61 53.59 -52.65
N GLY A 58 -11.75 54.14 -53.86
CA GLY A 58 -11.85 55.59 -54.09
C GLY A 58 -10.53 56.36 -53.97
N ALA A 59 -9.39 55.69 -54.16
CA ALA A 59 -8.07 56.31 -54.20
C ALA A 59 -7.65 56.71 -55.64
N SER A 60 -6.64 57.58 -55.77
CA SER A 60 -6.09 57.94 -57.09
C SER A 60 -5.48 56.70 -57.76
N ALA A 61 -6.02 56.28 -58.91
CA ALA A 61 -5.63 55.07 -59.63
C ALA A 61 -4.29 55.22 -60.39
N ASP A 62 -3.20 55.49 -59.67
CA ASP A 62 -1.84 55.64 -60.22
C ASP A 62 -1.07 54.31 -60.33
N GLY A 63 -1.65 53.22 -59.83
CA GLY A 63 -1.09 51.88 -59.85
C GLY A 63 0.04 51.67 -58.84
N LYS A 64 0.15 52.53 -57.83
CA LYS A 64 1.15 52.43 -56.75
C LYS A 64 0.45 52.40 -55.39
N PHE A 65 0.66 51.32 -54.65
CA PHE A 65 0.09 51.14 -53.33
C PHE A 65 0.93 51.91 -52.31
N GLY A 66 0.72 53.23 -52.23
CA GLY A 66 1.35 54.11 -51.26
C GLY A 66 0.49 54.38 -50.02
N PRO A 67 0.95 55.23 -49.08
CA PRO A 67 0.25 55.51 -47.82
C PRO A 67 -1.20 55.97 -48.00
N MET A 68 -1.49 56.72 -49.07
CA MET A 68 -2.85 57.17 -49.38
C MET A 68 -3.77 56.02 -49.84
N THR A 69 -3.23 55.02 -50.54
CA THR A 69 -3.99 53.82 -50.92
C THR A 69 -4.21 52.93 -49.70
N GLN A 70 -3.21 52.78 -48.84
CA GLN A 70 -3.34 52.03 -47.59
C GLN A 70 -4.43 52.62 -46.68
N ALA A 71 -4.45 53.95 -46.50
CA ALA A 71 -5.49 54.62 -45.72
C ALA A 71 -6.89 54.42 -46.32
N ALA A 72 -7.01 54.45 -47.66
CA ALA A 72 -8.28 54.19 -48.34
C ALA A 72 -8.73 52.73 -48.19
N VAL A 73 -7.80 51.76 -48.21
CA VAL A 73 -8.09 50.34 -47.97
C VAL A 73 -8.56 50.12 -46.53
N MET A 74 -7.87 50.70 -45.55
CA MET A 74 -8.26 50.61 -44.13
C MET A 74 -9.66 51.19 -43.90
N ALA A 75 -9.96 52.36 -44.48
CA ALA A 75 -11.29 52.96 -44.40
C ALA A 75 -12.36 52.11 -45.08
N TRP A 76 -12.04 51.50 -46.22
CA TRP A 76 -12.94 50.59 -46.93
C TRP A 76 -13.20 49.31 -46.11
N GLN A 77 -12.16 48.69 -45.55
CA GLN A 77 -12.25 47.49 -44.71
C GLN A 77 -13.10 47.75 -43.46
N SER A 78 -12.83 48.85 -42.74
CA SER A 78 -13.61 49.25 -41.57
C SER A 78 -15.09 49.47 -41.92
N GLY A 79 -15.38 50.08 -43.08
CA GLY A 79 -16.74 50.27 -43.57
C GLY A 79 -17.47 48.99 -44.00
N HIS A 80 -16.77 47.87 -44.15
CA HIS A 80 -17.31 46.56 -44.58
C HIS A 80 -17.13 45.47 -43.51
N GLY A 81 -16.90 45.84 -42.24
CA GLY A 81 -16.83 44.91 -41.12
C GLY A 81 -15.58 44.01 -41.11
N LEU A 82 -14.51 44.42 -41.79
CA LEU A 82 -13.23 43.71 -41.83
C LEU A 82 -12.20 44.40 -40.93
N VAL A 83 -11.21 43.65 -40.46
CA VAL A 83 -10.03 44.20 -39.78
C VAL A 83 -9.32 45.20 -40.70
N ALA A 84 -9.16 46.44 -40.22
CA ALA A 84 -8.60 47.55 -41.00
C ALA A 84 -7.06 47.53 -40.99
N ASP A 85 -6.48 46.46 -41.50
CA ASP A 85 -5.02 46.23 -41.56
C ASP A 85 -4.34 46.90 -42.77
N GLY A 86 -5.11 47.40 -43.74
CA GLY A 86 -4.61 48.03 -44.96
C GLY A 86 -4.01 47.03 -45.96
N VAL A 87 -4.30 45.74 -45.81
CA VAL A 87 -3.85 44.65 -46.68
C VAL A 87 -5.05 44.01 -47.39
N VAL A 88 -4.98 43.92 -48.71
CA VAL A 88 -6.04 43.30 -49.53
C VAL A 88 -5.76 41.81 -49.68
N GLY A 89 -6.03 41.08 -48.59
CA GLY A 89 -5.97 39.61 -48.52
C GLY A 89 -7.23 38.92 -49.04
N PRO A 90 -7.30 37.57 -48.96
CA PRO A 90 -8.41 36.78 -49.47
C PRO A 90 -9.81 37.24 -49.01
N LEU A 91 -9.97 37.60 -47.73
CA LEU A 91 -11.23 38.10 -47.18
C LEU A 91 -11.64 39.46 -47.78
N THR A 92 -10.71 40.41 -47.84
CA THR A 92 -10.93 41.72 -48.48
C THR A 92 -11.27 41.55 -49.96
N ARG A 93 -10.61 40.62 -50.67
CA ARG A 93 -10.91 40.33 -52.09
C ARG A 93 -12.29 39.69 -52.28
N ALA A 94 -12.68 38.76 -51.41
CA ALA A 94 -13.99 38.14 -51.46
C ALA A 94 -15.11 39.17 -51.25
N ALA A 95 -14.89 40.11 -50.33
CA ALA A 95 -15.81 41.23 -50.11
C ALA A 95 -15.86 42.21 -51.31
N MET A 96 -14.73 42.48 -51.97
CA MET A 96 -14.64 43.41 -53.12
C MET A 96 -15.20 42.83 -54.42
N MET A 97 -15.02 41.53 -54.67
CA MET A 97 -15.37 40.89 -55.95
C MET A 97 -16.78 40.31 -55.96
N GLY A 98 -17.54 40.39 -54.86
CA GLY A 98 -18.90 39.86 -54.76
C GLY A 98 -18.95 38.39 -55.16
N ALA A 99 -18.58 37.49 -54.25
CA ALA A 99 -18.45 36.06 -54.55
C ALA A 99 -19.67 35.52 -55.32
N PRO A 100 -19.47 34.72 -56.38
CA PRO A 100 -20.56 34.04 -57.04
C PRO A 100 -21.20 33.08 -56.04
N THR A 101 -22.51 33.18 -55.89
CA THR A 101 -23.35 32.31 -55.08
C THR A 101 -23.23 30.85 -55.56
N GLY A 102 -22.26 30.12 -55.04
CA GLY A 102 -22.13 28.67 -55.16
C GLY A 102 -22.18 28.06 -53.76
N ASN A 103 -23.24 27.29 -53.48
CA ASN A 103 -23.39 26.49 -52.26
C ASN A 103 -22.26 25.45 -52.20
N PHE A 104 -21.19 25.74 -51.46
CA PHE A 104 -20.17 24.76 -51.07
C PHE A 104 -20.21 24.53 -49.55
N PRO A 105 -19.81 23.34 -49.06
CA PRO A 105 -19.60 23.11 -47.63
C PRO A 105 -18.61 24.12 -47.03
N ALA A 106 -18.78 24.45 -45.75
CA ALA A 106 -17.87 25.34 -45.03
C ALA A 106 -16.43 24.82 -45.14
N GLY A 107 -15.48 25.71 -45.45
CA GLY A 107 -14.06 25.38 -45.69
C GLY A 107 -13.69 25.11 -47.15
N CYS A 108 -14.65 25.05 -48.08
CA CYS A 108 -14.37 24.90 -49.51
C CYS A 108 -14.45 26.24 -50.26
N THR A 109 -13.47 26.50 -51.14
CA THR A 109 -13.45 27.66 -52.05
C THR A 109 -13.64 27.26 -53.52
N SER A 110 -13.73 25.96 -53.81
CA SER A 110 -14.03 25.41 -55.14
C SER A 110 -14.65 24.01 -55.03
N ALA A 111 -15.25 23.49 -56.11
CA ALA A 111 -15.80 22.13 -56.18
C ALA A 111 -14.74 21.01 -56.21
N ALA A 112 -13.45 21.35 -56.17
CA ALA A 112 -12.34 20.40 -56.19
C ALA A 112 -11.71 20.27 -54.79
N GLY A 113 -11.43 19.04 -54.38
CA GLY A 113 -10.78 18.73 -53.11
C GLY A 113 -11.76 18.36 -52.00
N TYR A 114 -11.26 18.41 -50.76
CA TYR A 114 -12.01 18.16 -49.54
C TYR A 114 -11.95 19.41 -48.66
N SER A 115 -13.00 19.67 -47.90
CA SER A 115 -13.03 20.81 -46.97
C SER A 115 -11.94 20.64 -45.92
N SER A 116 -11.09 21.64 -45.75
CA SER A 116 -10.12 21.69 -44.65
C SER A 116 -10.78 21.89 -43.27
N THR A 117 -12.08 22.19 -43.24
CA THR A 117 -12.84 22.44 -42.00
C THR A 117 -13.76 21.28 -41.66
N THR A 118 -14.28 20.56 -42.65
CA THR A 118 -15.29 19.50 -42.44
C THR A 118 -14.91 18.15 -43.03
N GLY A 119 -13.77 18.02 -43.72
CA GLY A 119 -13.29 16.76 -44.30
C GLY A 119 -14.13 16.18 -45.45
N VAL A 120 -15.32 16.72 -45.72
CA VAL A 120 -16.21 16.30 -46.81
C VAL A 120 -15.72 16.79 -48.17
N LYS A 121 -16.01 16.01 -49.22
CA LYS A 121 -15.63 16.34 -50.59
C LYS A 121 -16.37 17.60 -51.04
N CYS A 122 -15.67 18.57 -51.61
CA CYS A 122 -16.27 19.88 -51.94
C CYS A 122 -17.34 19.83 -53.05
N ASP A 123 -17.61 18.65 -53.64
CA ASP A 123 -18.67 18.39 -54.62
C ASP A 123 -19.92 17.69 -54.02
N SER A 124 -19.95 17.40 -52.72
CA SER A 124 -20.98 16.54 -52.11
C SER A 124 -22.33 17.20 -51.85
N GLY A 125 -22.52 18.48 -52.20
CA GLY A 125 -23.71 19.24 -51.79
C GLY A 125 -23.78 19.43 -50.26
N PRO A 126 -24.83 20.09 -49.72
CA PRO A 126 -24.89 20.40 -48.29
C PRO A 126 -24.79 19.12 -47.46
N SER A 127 -23.82 19.06 -46.54
CA SER A 127 -23.84 18.03 -45.51
C SER A 127 -25.15 18.18 -44.74
N THR A 128 -25.78 17.04 -44.46
CA THR A 128 -26.89 16.88 -43.52
C THR A 128 -26.71 17.82 -42.34
N GLY A 129 -27.76 18.55 -41.95
CA GLY A 129 -27.77 19.68 -41.01
C GLY A 129 -27.28 19.38 -39.59
N LEU A 130 -26.10 18.80 -39.47
CA LEU A 130 -25.30 18.65 -38.27
C LEU A 130 -24.53 19.96 -38.05
N PRO A 131 -24.30 20.38 -36.79
CA PRO A 131 -23.45 21.51 -36.46
C PRO A 131 -22.04 21.41 -37.05
N ALA A 132 -21.38 22.54 -37.26
CA ALA A 132 -20.02 22.58 -37.79
C ALA A 132 -19.07 21.83 -36.84
N GLY A 133 -18.34 20.84 -37.34
CA GLY A 133 -17.45 19.96 -36.56
C GLY A 133 -17.97 18.54 -36.36
N CYS A 134 -19.25 18.29 -36.61
CA CYS A 134 -19.88 16.98 -36.40
C CYS A 134 -19.84 16.07 -37.64
N SER A 135 -19.45 14.80 -37.45
CA SER A 135 -19.45 13.76 -38.48
C SER A 135 -20.63 12.77 -38.37
N SER A 136 -21.33 12.78 -37.24
CA SER A 136 -22.52 11.96 -36.95
C SER A 136 -23.50 12.72 -36.04
N THR A 137 -24.71 12.21 -35.78
CA THR A 137 -25.62 12.77 -34.74
C THR A 137 -25.25 12.35 -33.32
N ALA A 138 -24.29 11.44 -33.14
CA ALA A 138 -23.76 11.09 -31.82
C ALA A 138 -22.54 11.98 -31.50
N GLY A 139 -22.40 12.37 -30.22
CA GLY A 139 -21.28 13.16 -29.71
C GLY A 139 -21.47 14.69 -29.79
N TYR A 140 -20.38 15.41 -29.53
CA TYR A 140 -20.32 16.87 -29.50
C TYR A 140 -19.33 17.39 -30.55
N SER A 141 -19.51 18.63 -31.01
CA SER A 141 -18.63 19.25 -32.00
C SER A 141 -17.27 19.59 -31.40
N PRO A 142 -16.15 19.06 -31.90
CA PRO A 142 -14.80 19.44 -31.46
C PRO A 142 -14.41 20.87 -31.85
N LEU A 143 -15.22 21.54 -32.69
CA LEU A 143 -14.98 22.91 -33.17
C LEU A 143 -15.84 23.95 -32.44
N THR A 144 -17.01 23.55 -31.95
CA THR A 144 -18.00 24.48 -31.40
C THR A 144 -18.61 24.03 -30.06
N GLY A 145 -18.24 22.87 -29.54
CA GLY A 145 -18.81 22.28 -28.32
C GLY A 145 -20.27 21.78 -28.45
N ALA A 146 -21.04 22.27 -29.44
CA ALA A 146 -22.46 21.92 -29.59
C ALA A 146 -22.74 20.42 -29.86
N LYS A 147 -23.78 19.86 -29.23
CA LYS A 147 -24.26 18.48 -29.45
C LYS A 147 -24.63 18.24 -30.91
N CYS A 148 -24.14 17.14 -31.47
CA CYS A 148 -24.16 16.92 -32.90
C CYS A 148 -25.54 16.55 -33.48
N ASP A 149 -26.51 16.18 -32.65
CA ASP A 149 -27.89 15.95 -33.06
C ASP A 149 -28.73 17.24 -33.19
N SER A 150 -28.13 18.41 -32.97
CA SER A 150 -28.80 19.72 -32.96
C SER A 150 -29.98 19.81 -31.99
N SER A 151 -30.11 18.84 -31.08
CA SER A 151 -30.88 19.03 -29.87
C SER A 151 -30.03 19.90 -28.95
N THR A 152 -30.49 21.12 -28.71
CA THR A 152 -30.04 21.84 -27.53
C THR A 152 -30.50 20.98 -26.36
N PRO A 153 -29.61 20.52 -25.46
CA PRO A 153 -30.06 20.22 -24.11
C PRO A 153 -30.84 21.47 -23.69
N ALA A 154 -32.11 21.31 -23.34
CA ALA A 154 -32.75 22.38 -22.60
C ALA A 154 -31.94 22.43 -21.30
N PRO A 155 -31.19 23.51 -21.03
CA PRO A 155 -30.62 23.67 -19.70
C PRO A 155 -31.79 23.58 -18.71
N SER A 156 -31.57 23.00 -17.55
CA SER A 156 -32.52 23.11 -16.45
C SER A 156 -32.55 24.58 -16.01
N GLY A 157 -33.26 25.41 -16.77
CA GLY A 157 -33.25 26.87 -16.68
C GLY A 157 -32.52 27.48 -17.88
N ALA A 158 -33.18 28.34 -18.67
CA ALA A 158 -32.43 29.17 -19.61
C ALA A 158 -31.55 30.09 -18.75
N LEU A 159 -30.23 30.11 -18.98
CA LEU A 159 -29.32 31.04 -18.29
C LEU A 159 -29.97 32.42 -18.18
N GLU A 160 -30.13 32.90 -16.96
CA GLU A 160 -30.78 34.16 -16.65
C GLU A 160 -29.74 35.25 -16.41
N GLY A 161 -30.02 36.48 -16.86
CA GLY A 161 -29.13 37.63 -16.63
C GLY A 161 -28.60 38.30 -17.89
N GLY A 162 -27.47 39.01 -17.71
CA GLY A 162 -26.83 39.86 -18.71
C GLY A 162 -25.54 39.27 -19.28
N ALA A 163 -24.54 40.14 -19.52
CA ALA A 163 -23.20 39.70 -19.85
C ALA A 163 -22.51 39.22 -18.58
N GLY A 164 -21.92 38.02 -18.61
CA GLY A 164 -21.32 37.38 -17.45
C GLY A 164 -19.79 37.40 -17.46
N SER A 165 -19.21 37.35 -16.27
CA SER A 165 -17.79 37.12 -15.98
C SER A 165 -17.63 36.14 -14.81
N ILE A 166 -16.46 35.52 -14.70
CA ILE A 166 -16.12 34.59 -13.63
C ILE A 166 -14.81 34.99 -12.94
N THR A 167 -14.62 34.52 -11.71
CA THR A 167 -13.29 34.33 -11.11
C THR A 167 -13.01 32.85 -10.94
N VAL A 168 -11.72 32.51 -10.89
CA VAL A 168 -11.26 31.15 -10.64
C VAL A 168 -10.23 31.25 -9.54
N ASP A 169 -10.52 30.66 -8.40
CA ASP A 169 -9.73 30.73 -7.18
C ASP A 169 -9.49 29.29 -6.72
N GLY A 170 -8.28 28.95 -6.33
CA GLY A 170 -7.98 27.55 -6.00
C GLY A 170 -8.12 27.22 -4.52
N LEU A 171 -8.53 25.99 -4.23
CA LEU A 171 -8.80 25.50 -2.89
C LEU A 171 -7.69 24.50 -2.54
N SER A 172 -6.78 24.92 -1.66
CA SER A 172 -5.56 24.19 -1.30
C SER A 172 -5.86 23.03 -0.33
N ASP A 173 -6.61 22.05 -0.80
CA ASP A 173 -7.10 20.94 0.03
C ASP A 173 -6.28 19.65 -0.08
N PHE A 174 -5.45 19.45 -1.13
CA PHE A 174 -4.81 18.16 -1.43
C PHE A 174 -3.28 18.21 -1.54
N SER A 175 -2.52 18.39 -0.45
CA SER A 175 -1.05 18.33 -0.54
C SER A 175 -0.50 16.90 -0.39
N GLY A 176 0.03 16.32 -1.47
CA GLY A 176 0.70 15.01 -1.45
C GLY A 176 -0.29 13.84 -1.45
N GLU A 177 -1.29 13.89 -2.34
CA GLU A 177 -2.24 12.78 -2.53
C GLU A 177 -1.53 11.60 -3.23
N GLU A 178 -1.78 10.38 -2.77
CA GLU A 178 -1.24 9.15 -3.34
C GLU A 178 -2.34 8.42 -4.12
N VAL A 179 -2.13 8.26 -5.43
CA VAL A 179 -3.03 7.56 -6.34
C VAL A 179 -2.52 6.14 -6.53
N GLY A 180 -3.24 5.17 -5.96
CA GLY A 180 -2.86 3.77 -6.06
C GLY A 180 -3.10 3.18 -7.46
N GLU A 181 -2.29 2.20 -7.83
CA GLU A 181 -2.46 1.42 -9.06
C GLU A 181 -3.89 0.90 -9.23
N GLY A 182 -4.46 1.10 -10.42
CA GLY A 182 -5.82 0.65 -10.76
C GLY A 182 -6.96 1.33 -9.99
N GLN A 183 -6.69 2.36 -9.19
CA GLN A 183 -7.74 3.15 -8.54
C GLN A 183 -8.46 4.07 -9.53
N ASP A 184 -9.79 4.10 -9.43
CA ASP A 184 -10.66 4.92 -10.27
C ASP A 184 -11.01 6.26 -9.58
N ASP A 185 -10.97 7.36 -10.33
CA ASP A 185 -11.46 8.70 -9.93
C ASP A 185 -10.91 9.22 -8.57
N VAL A 186 -9.60 9.11 -8.34
CA VAL A 186 -8.94 9.67 -7.14
C VAL A 186 -8.85 11.20 -7.25
N GLU A 187 -9.44 11.92 -6.30
CA GLU A 187 -9.48 13.39 -6.28
C GLU A 187 -8.10 14.00 -5.96
N VAL A 188 -7.56 14.83 -6.86
CA VAL A 188 -6.18 15.37 -6.74
C VAL A 188 -6.09 16.89 -6.72
N LEU A 189 -7.13 17.62 -7.16
CA LEU A 189 -7.17 19.08 -7.14
C LEU A 189 -8.62 19.56 -7.01
N THR A 190 -8.85 20.57 -6.16
CA THR A 190 -10.13 21.28 -6.08
C THR A 190 -9.94 22.78 -6.26
N PHE A 191 -10.87 23.42 -6.96
CA PHE A 191 -10.88 24.87 -7.19
C PHE A 191 -12.31 25.41 -7.28
N GLU A 192 -12.47 26.69 -6.98
CA GLU A 192 -13.72 27.40 -6.98
C GLU A 192 -13.86 28.25 -8.25
N VAL A 193 -15.06 28.26 -8.83
CA VAL A 193 -15.44 29.21 -9.89
C VAL A 193 -16.62 30.03 -9.40
N GLU A 194 -16.47 31.35 -9.33
CA GLU A 194 -17.52 32.29 -8.91
C GLU A 194 -18.07 33.04 -10.13
N ALA A 195 -19.39 33.06 -10.29
CA ALA A 195 -20.06 33.88 -11.30
C ALA A 195 -20.38 35.27 -10.74
N ASP A 196 -20.28 36.31 -11.58
CA ASP A 196 -20.68 37.65 -11.15
C ASP A 196 -22.18 37.77 -10.82
N ASP A 197 -22.55 38.81 -10.07
CA ASP A 197 -23.94 39.11 -9.69
C ASP A 197 -24.87 39.42 -10.90
N GLU A 198 -24.36 39.49 -12.13
CA GLU A 198 -25.08 40.00 -13.31
C GLU A 198 -25.63 38.89 -14.22
N SER A 199 -25.02 37.69 -14.26
CA SER A 199 -25.43 36.60 -15.15
C SER A 199 -25.12 35.21 -14.61
N ASP A 200 -26.05 34.29 -14.84
CA ASP A 200 -25.76 32.86 -14.80
C ASP A 200 -24.71 32.53 -15.87
N VAL A 201 -23.85 31.55 -15.60
CA VAL A 201 -22.83 31.07 -16.53
C VAL A 201 -22.88 29.55 -16.64
N ASP A 202 -22.71 29.03 -17.86
CA ASP A 202 -22.56 27.60 -18.14
C ASP A 202 -21.09 27.35 -18.47
N VAL A 203 -20.36 26.67 -17.59
CA VAL A 203 -18.96 26.29 -17.80
C VAL A 203 -18.92 25.18 -18.85
N THR A 204 -18.53 25.54 -20.06
CA THR A 204 -18.57 24.62 -21.21
C THR A 204 -17.33 23.73 -21.35
N SER A 205 -16.17 24.19 -20.87
CA SER A 205 -14.94 23.40 -20.93
C SER A 205 -13.85 23.95 -20.03
N ILE A 206 -13.01 23.06 -19.52
CA ILE A 206 -11.85 23.38 -18.69
C ILE A 206 -10.59 22.84 -19.37
N LYS A 207 -9.51 23.62 -19.39
CA LYS A 207 -8.20 23.18 -19.90
C LYS A 207 -7.34 22.74 -18.73
N VAL A 208 -7.06 21.45 -18.67
CA VAL A 208 -6.19 20.80 -17.68
C VAL A 208 -4.79 20.68 -18.26
N GLU A 209 -3.79 20.91 -17.43
CA GLU A 209 -2.37 20.69 -17.71
C GLU A 209 -1.77 19.79 -16.64
N LEU A 210 -0.96 18.82 -17.06
CA LEU A 210 -0.18 17.96 -16.19
C LEU A 210 1.30 18.08 -16.55
N ASN A 211 2.17 18.00 -15.56
CA ASN A 211 3.61 17.95 -15.74
C ASN A 211 4.22 16.85 -14.86
N GLN A 212 5.20 16.14 -15.40
CA GLN A 212 6.07 15.25 -14.66
C GLN A 212 7.45 15.93 -14.44
N GLN A 213 7.81 16.18 -13.19
CA GLN A 213 8.94 17.04 -12.81
C GLN A 213 10.30 16.33 -12.93
N ASN A 214 10.33 15.04 -12.61
CA ASN A 214 11.47 14.15 -12.72
C ASN A 214 11.31 13.27 -13.98
N THR A 215 12.44 13.00 -14.65
CA THR A 215 12.48 12.22 -15.91
C THR A 215 13.38 10.99 -15.75
N ALA A 216 13.56 10.55 -14.50
CA ALA A 216 14.32 9.35 -14.20
C ALA A 216 13.57 8.09 -14.67
N ASP A 217 12.24 8.17 -14.70
CA ASP A 217 11.30 7.07 -14.87
C ASP A 217 10.59 7.15 -16.23
N SER A 218 9.50 6.40 -16.43
CA SER A 218 8.77 6.45 -17.71
C SER A 218 8.27 7.87 -17.99
N GLU A 219 8.51 8.37 -19.20
CA GLU A 219 8.05 9.68 -19.68
C GLU A 219 6.66 9.57 -20.37
N ASP A 220 6.05 8.38 -20.40
CA ASP A 220 4.79 8.13 -21.10
C ASP A 220 3.60 8.16 -20.11
N MET A 221 2.71 9.15 -20.25
CA MET A 221 1.56 9.35 -19.33
C MET A 221 0.58 8.16 -19.28
N ASP A 222 0.54 7.35 -20.35
CA ASP A 222 -0.28 6.14 -20.43
C ASP A 222 0.19 5.03 -19.46
N ASP A 223 1.43 5.11 -18.93
CA ASP A 223 1.95 4.13 -17.97
C ASP A 223 1.42 4.39 -16.55
N TYR A 224 0.99 5.62 -16.26
CA TYR A 224 0.56 6.06 -14.92
C TYR A 224 -0.95 6.22 -14.78
N MET A 225 -1.66 6.71 -15.80
CA MET A 225 -3.09 7.01 -15.71
C MET A 225 -3.87 6.55 -16.95
N GLU A 226 -5.19 6.41 -16.82
CA GLU A 226 -6.12 6.07 -17.91
C GLU A 226 -7.04 7.24 -18.32
N SER A 227 -7.44 8.09 -17.37
CA SER A 227 -8.24 9.28 -17.66
C SER A 227 -8.14 10.35 -16.58
N VAL A 228 -8.56 11.57 -16.93
CA VAL A 228 -8.78 12.68 -15.99
C VAL A 228 -10.24 13.11 -16.09
N SER A 229 -10.94 13.09 -14.95
CA SER A 229 -12.35 13.47 -14.82
C SER A 229 -12.51 14.82 -14.09
N VAL A 230 -13.62 15.50 -14.38
CA VAL A 230 -14.00 16.79 -13.79
C VAL A 230 -15.36 16.64 -13.12
N TRP A 231 -15.41 16.96 -11.84
CA TRP A 231 -16.58 16.84 -10.99
C TRP A 231 -17.05 18.21 -10.53
N MET A 232 -18.36 18.37 -10.35
CA MET A 232 -19.00 19.58 -9.82
C MET A 232 -20.06 19.15 -8.82
N GLY A 233 -19.95 19.60 -7.57
CA GLY A 233 -20.91 19.22 -6.51
C GLY A 233 -21.05 17.71 -6.29
N GLY A 234 -19.99 16.94 -6.57
CA GLY A 234 -19.97 15.47 -6.46
C GLY A 234 -20.62 14.72 -7.63
N GLU A 235 -20.94 15.38 -8.73
CA GLU A 235 -21.38 14.74 -9.99
C GLU A 235 -20.33 14.97 -11.09
N MET A 236 -19.96 13.91 -11.82
CA MET A 236 -19.02 14.00 -12.93
C MET A 236 -19.66 14.78 -14.09
N VAL A 237 -19.04 15.89 -14.48
CA VAL A 237 -19.51 16.78 -15.54
C VAL A 237 -18.68 16.68 -16.81
N GLY A 238 -17.49 16.08 -16.77
CA GLY A 238 -16.67 15.81 -17.96
C GLY A 238 -15.50 14.86 -17.69
N GLU A 239 -14.94 14.27 -18.74
CA GLU A 239 -13.81 13.33 -18.66
C GLU A 239 -13.01 13.36 -19.97
N ALA A 240 -11.72 13.05 -19.91
CA ALA A 240 -10.91 12.77 -21.08
C ALA A 240 -9.86 11.68 -20.82
N ASP A 241 -9.78 10.72 -21.73
CA ASP A 241 -8.72 9.69 -21.75
C ASP A 241 -7.34 10.32 -21.99
N VAL A 242 -6.30 9.73 -21.42
CA VAL A 242 -4.90 10.19 -21.51
C VAL A 242 -4.40 10.26 -22.96
N GLU A 243 -4.79 9.28 -23.79
CA GLU A 243 -4.45 9.21 -25.21
C GLU A 243 -4.87 10.45 -26.01
N ASN A 244 -5.80 11.23 -25.46
CA ASN A 244 -6.36 12.42 -26.09
C ASN A 244 -5.66 13.72 -25.64
N PHE A 245 -4.73 13.65 -24.69
CA PHE A 245 -3.88 14.78 -24.28
C PHE A 245 -2.81 15.09 -25.33
N SER A 246 -2.39 16.34 -25.36
CA SER A 246 -1.32 16.80 -26.24
C SER A 246 -0.12 17.21 -25.44
N GLU A 247 0.98 16.49 -25.64
CA GLU A 247 2.28 16.80 -25.05
C GLU A 247 2.92 18.03 -25.71
N SER A 248 3.53 18.87 -24.89
CA SER A 248 4.34 20.02 -25.31
C SER A 248 5.78 19.89 -24.81
N THR A 249 6.59 20.95 -24.87
CA THR A 249 8.00 20.85 -24.47
C THR A 249 8.13 20.81 -22.95
N GLY A 250 8.89 19.85 -22.42
CA GLY A 250 9.17 19.74 -20.98
C GLY A 250 8.24 18.81 -20.22
N HIS A 251 7.70 17.77 -20.88
CA HIS A 251 6.78 16.78 -20.27
C HIS A 251 5.52 17.43 -19.71
N VAL A 252 4.99 18.44 -20.42
CA VAL A 252 3.70 19.06 -20.10
C VAL A 252 2.64 18.57 -21.06
N TRP A 253 1.65 17.86 -20.54
CA TRP A 253 0.49 17.42 -21.27
C TRP A 253 -0.67 18.36 -21.02
N SER A 254 -1.47 18.62 -22.05
CA SER A 254 -2.67 19.45 -21.89
C SER A 254 -3.86 18.94 -22.67
N LYS A 255 -5.06 19.13 -22.09
CA LYS A 255 -6.34 18.78 -22.68
C LYS A 255 -7.42 19.77 -22.31
N THR A 256 -8.24 20.16 -23.29
CA THR A 256 -9.52 20.82 -23.01
C THR A 256 -10.62 19.77 -22.87
N ILE A 257 -11.12 19.60 -21.65
CA ILE A 257 -12.20 18.70 -21.28
C ILE A 257 -13.52 19.46 -21.43
N SER A 258 -14.47 18.90 -22.18
CA SER A 258 -15.79 19.51 -22.37
C SER A 258 -16.72 19.08 -21.24
N LEU A 259 -17.50 20.02 -20.71
CA LEU A 259 -18.42 19.74 -19.60
C LEU A 259 -19.87 19.73 -20.09
N ASP A 260 -20.73 18.94 -19.44
CA ASP A 260 -22.18 18.87 -19.69
C ASP A 260 -22.93 19.28 -18.42
N GLY A 261 -23.61 20.43 -18.46
CA GLY A 261 -24.53 20.85 -17.39
C GLY A 261 -23.89 21.56 -16.18
N ALA A 262 -22.68 22.10 -16.32
CA ALA A 262 -21.98 22.83 -15.27
C ALA A 262 -22.43 24.30 -15.17
N VAL A 263 -23.65 24.53 -14.67
CA VAL A 263 -24.25 25.87 -14.55
C VAL A 263 -24.03 26.45 -13.15
N ILE A 264 -23.57 27.70 -13.10
CA ILE A 264 -23.38 28.49 -11.88
C ILE A 264 -24.36 29.67 -11.93
N GLU A 265 -25.18 29.83 -10.89
CA GLU A 265 -26.15 30.93 -10.79
C GLU A 265 -25.42 32.27 -10.53
N ALA A 266 -26.00 33.37 -11.00
CA ALA A 266 -25.42 34.71 -10.80
C ALA A 266 -25.14 35.03 -9.32
N GLY A 267 -23.91 35.39 -8.99
CA GLY A 267 -23.45 35.73 -7.64
C GLY A 267 -23.19 34.53 -6.73
N GLU A 268 -23.24 33.31 -7.25
CA GLU A 268 -22.88 32.08 -6.53
C GLU A 268 -21.50 31.56 -6.98
N ALA A 269 -20.89 30.73 -6.14
CA ALA A 269 -19.64 30.05 -6.41
C ALA A 269 -19.84 28.53 -6.30
N GLU A 270 -19.16 27.78 -7.16
CA GLU A 270 -19.24 26.32 -7.21
C GLU A 270 -17.85 25.70 -7.23
N GLU A 271 -17.70 24.60 -6.51
CA GLU A 271 -16.45 23.83 -6.42
C GLU A 271 -16.37 22.81 -7.56
N PHE A 272 -15.20 22.77 -8.20
CA PHE A 272 -14.82 21.80 -9.20
C PHE A 272 -13.64 20.97 -8.69
N THR A 273 -13.72 19.66 -8.90
CA THR A 273 -12.67 18.72 -8.51
C THR A 273 -12.16 17.98 -9.74
N LEU A 274 -10.84 17.92 -9.88
CA LEU A 274 -10.17 17.04 -10.84
C LEU A 274 -9.83 15.74 -10.16
N ALA A 275 -10.16 14.63 -10.82
CA ALA A 275 -9.81 13.30 -10.36
C ALA A 275 -9.08 12.51 -11.45
N VAL A 276 -8.21 11.60 -11.03
CA VAL A 276 -7.34 10.79 -11.88
C VAL A 276 -7.69 9.32 -11.69
N THR A 277 -7.84 8.60 -12.79
CA THR A 277 -7.92 7.13 -12.80
C THR A 277 -6.55 6.57 -13.13
N ALA A 278 -5.97 5.80 -12.21
CA ALA A 278 -4.65 5.21 -12.36
C ALA A 278 -4.64 4.05 -13.36
N ALA A 279 -3.51 3.88 -14.04
CA ALA A 279 -3.26 2.70 -14.86
C ALA A 279 -3.04 1.47 -13.97
N ASN A 280 -3.32 0.30 -14.55
CA ASN A 280 -3.03 -1.02 -13.95
C ASN A 280 -1.62 -1.51 -14.32
N SER A 281 -0.69 -0.59 -14.55
CA SER A 281 0.67 -0.88 -15.02
C SER A 281 1.74 -0.13 -14.24
N ILE A 282 1.36 0.51 -13.12
CA ILE A 282 2.28 1.29 -12.30
C ILE A 282 3.17 0.29 -11.56
N ASP A 283 4.45 0.27 -11.89
CA ASP A 283 5.40 -0.66 -11.27
C ASP A 283 6.42 0.03 -10.36
N SER A 284 7.28 -0.76 -9.73
CA SER A 284 8.29 -0.24 -8.80
C SER A 284 9.34 0.71 -9.43
N SER A 285 9.44 0.76 -10.76
CA SER A 285 10.28 1.69 -11.51
C SER A 285 9.61 2.99 -11.88
N ASP A 286 8.31 3.13 -11.59
CA ASP A 286 7.50 4.34 -11.77
C ASP A 286 7.34 5.14 -10.45
N ARG A 287 8.22 4.86 -9.46
CA ARG A 287 8.16 5.40 -8.08
C ARG A 287 9.15 6.55 -7.87
N ASP A 288 8.65 7.78 -7.67
CA ASP A 288 9.41 8.84 -6.97
C ASP A 288 8.46 9.74 -6.16
N SER A 289 9.00 10.43 -5.14
CA SER A 289 8.21 11.32 -4.28
C SER A 289 7.98 12.69 -4.93
N ASP A 290 6.72 13.10 -5.00
CA ASP A 290 6.17 14.34 -5.53
C ASP A 290 6.51 14.63 -7.02
N ASP A 291 6.30 13.65 -7.91
CA ASP A 291 6.70 13.75 -9.34
C ASP A 291 5.64 14.43 -10.23
N TRP A 292 4.35 14.23 -9.94
CA TRP A 292 3.27 14.74 -10.78
C TRP A 292 2.65 16.03 -10.26
N GLN A 293 2.42 16.96 -11.20
CA GLN A 293 1.67 18.19 -10.98
C GLN A 293 0.47 18.26 -11.91
N ILE A 294 -0.66 18.74 -11.41
CA ILE A 294 -1.89 19.00 -12.18
C ILE A 294 -2.40 20.42 -11.92
N GLY A 295 -2.90 21.08 -12.96
CA GLY A 295 -3.45 22.43 -12.85
C GLY A 295 -4.46 22.78 -13.94
N VAL A 296 -5.16 23.91 -13.75
CA VAL A 296 -6.16 24.42 -14.70
C VAL A 296 -5.67 25.72 -15.34
N SER A 297 -5.40 25.72 -16.65
CA SER A 297 -4.86 26.90 -17.35
C SER A 297 -5.92 27.82 -17.95
N SER A 298 -7.15 27.32 -18.16
CA SER A 298 -8.26 28.17 -18.57
C SER A 298 -9.63 27.54 -18.36
N VAL A 299 -10.63 28.39 -18.11
CA VAL A 299 -12.03 28.02 -17.98
C VAL A 299 -12.83 28.77 -19.05
N ARG A 300 -13.61 28.04 -19.85
CA ARG A 300 -14.48 28.60 -20.90
C ARG A 300 -15.94 28.44 -20.50
N PHE A 301 -16.67 29.55 -20.53
CA PHE A 301 -18.07 29.60 -20.14
C PHE A 301 -18.93 30.33 -21.17
N LEU A 302 -20.23 30.09 -21.12
CA LEU A 302 -21.28 30.75 -21.89
C LEU A 302 -22.17 31.55 -20.94
N ASP A 303 -22.40 32.83 -21.23
CA ASP A 303 -23.30 33.67 -20.44
C ASP A 303 -24.75 33.65 -20.94
N ALA A 304 -25.65 34.33 -20.21
CA ALA A 304 -27.07 34.43 -20.56
C ALA A 304 -27.35 35.21 -21.86
N GLU A 305 -26.41 36.06 -22.33
CA GLU A 305 -26.48 36.71 -23.65
C GLU A 305 -26.05 35.78 -24.80
N GLY A 306 -25.53 34.60 -24.49
CA GLY A 306 -25.04 33.61 -25.44
C GLY A 306 -23.64 33.91 -25.95
N VAL A 307 -22.86 34.69 -25.21
CA VAL A 307 -21.46 35.00 -25.49
C VAL A 307 -20.57 33.97 -24.79
N THR A 308 -19.65 33.37 -25.55
CA THR A 308 -18.63 32.48 -24.98
C THR A 308 -17.37 33.26 -24.65
N THR A 309 -16.92 33.18 -23.40
CA THR A 309 -15.71 33.83 -22.90
C THR A 309 -14.74 32.75 -22.39
N THR A 310 -13.45 33.08 -22.36
CA THR A 310 -12.41 32.20 -21.81
C THR A 310 -11.60 33.00 -20.81
N GLU A 311 -11.66 32.58 -19.56
CA GLU A 311 -10.81 33.09 -18.50
C GLU A 311 -9.51 32.28 -18.50
N SER A 312 -8.38 32.96 -18.44
CA SER A 312 -7.06 32.31 -18.45
C SER A 312 -6.43 32.43 -17.07
N VAL A 313 -5.95 31.32 -16.55
CA VAL A 313 -5.28 31.23 -15.26
C VAL A 313 -3.78 31.11 -15.54
N THR A 314 -2.95 31.77 -14.75
CA THR A 314 -1.50 31.54 -14.79
C THR A 314 -1.19 30.25 -14.05
N LEU A 315 -0.33 29.42 -14.63
CA LEU A 315 0.18 28.22 -13.98
C LEU A 315 1.70 28.30 -14.01
N ASP A 316 2.36 27.70 -13.02
CA ASP A 316 3.79 27.47 -13.03
C ASP A 316 4.10 25.97 -12.94
N ILE A 317 3.37 25.19 -13.75
CA ILE A 317 3.41 23.72 -13.82
C ILE A 317 4.81 23.16 -14.16
N ASP A 318 5.78 24.02 -14.49
CA ASP A 318 7.17 23.66 -14.85
C ASP A 318 8.19 24.05 -13.75
N ASP A 319 7.75 24.57 -12.59
CA ASP A 319 8.63 24.96 -11.48
C ASP A 319 8.57 23.96 -10.30
N ASP A 320 9.70 23.85 -9.59
CA ASP A 320 9.88 23.03 -8.40
C ASP A 320 9.09 23.58 -7.19
N THR A 321 8.33 24.66 -7.36
CA THR A 321 7.51 25.25 -6.30
C THR A 321 6.09 25.52 -6.79
N VAL A 322 5.10 24.91 -6.13
CA VAL A 322 3.68 25.25 -6.30
C VAL A 322 3.47 26.66 -5.71
N ASP A 323 3.46 27.70 -6.56
CA ASP A 323 3.42 29.12 -6.15
C ASP A 323 2.04 29.77 -6.43
N GLU A 324 1.05 29.04 -6.98
CA GLU A 324 -0.28 29.54 -7.35
C GLU A 324 -1.45 28.67 -6.83
N GLU A 325 -2.67 29.24 -6.85
CA GLU A 325 -3.83 28.70 -6.14
C GLU A 325 -4.46 27.46 -6.82
N VAL A 326 -4.38 27.32 -8.16
CA VAL A 326 -5.09 26.29 -8.96
C VAL A 326 -4.15 25.23 -9.57
N GLU A 327 -3.17 24.81 -8.77
CA GLU A 327 -2.16 23.80 -9.11
C GLU A 327 -1.88 22.93 -7.88
N GLN A 328 -1.67 21.62 -8.09
CA GLN A 328 -1.41 20.69 -7.00
C GLN A 328 -0.50 19.54 -7.41
N ARG A 329 0.31 19.08 -6.45
CA ARG A 329 1.11 17.85 -6.53
C ARG A 329 0.38 16.64 -5.98
N PHE A 330 0.59 15.52 -6.65
CA PHE A 330 0.16 14.20 -6.27
C PHE A 330 1.19 13.18 -6.77
N ASP A 331 1.11 11.96 -6.26
CA ASP A 331 2.01 10.86 -6.60
C ASP A 331 1.23 9.62 -6.98
N PHE A 332 1.88 8.72 -7.71
CA PHE A 332 1.37 7.37 -7.92
C PHE A 332 2.06 6.40 -6.96
N THR A 333 1.30 5.42 -6.49
CA THR A 333 1.83 4.33 -5.66
C THR A 333 1.46 3.00 -6.29
N SER A 334 2.39 2.04 -6.26
CA SER A 334 2.12 0.67 -6.69
C SER A 334 1.10 0.02 -5.74
N SER A 335 0.36 -0.97 -6.25
CA SER A 335 -0.65 -1.72 -5.49
C SER A 335 -0.13 -2.25 -4.14
N SER A 336 1.15 -2.63 -4.04
CA SER A 336 1.82 -3.07 -2.81
C SER A 336 1.92 -2.02 -1.69
N ALA A 337 1.91 -0.72 -2.01
CA ALA A 337 1.89 0.36 -1.01
C ALA A 337 0.51 1.00 -0.84
N ALA A 338 -0.39 0.78 -1.80
CA ALA A 338 -1.74 1.35 -1.83
C ALA A 338 -2.82 0.41 -1.25
N SER A 339 -2.58 -0.91 -1.23
CA SER A 339 -3.42 -1.89 -0.56
C SER A 339 -2.99 -2.00 0.91
N ASP A 340 -3.95 -2.17 1.83
CA ASP A 340 -3.73 -2.48 3.25
C ASP A 340 -3.04 -3.86 3.45
N LEU A 341 -2.16 -4.29 2.52
CA LEU A 341 -1.49 -5.58 2.56
C LEU A 341 -0.49 -5.61 3.73
N GLU A 342 -0.71 -6.50 4.68
CA GLU A 342 0.24 -6.76 5.78
C GLU A 342 0.46 -8.27 5.91
N LEU A 343 1.71 -8.72 5.75
CA LEU A 343 2.13 -10.09 6.04
C LEU A 343 2.57 -10.16 7.50
N LYS A 344 1.85 -10.91 8.31
CA LYS A 344 2.08 -10.97 9.74
C LYS A 344 2.44 -12.37 10.21
N VAL A 345 3.57 -12.47 10.90
CA VAL A 345 4.06 -13.72 11.48
C VAL A 345 3.76 -13.75 12.98
N SER A 346 3.13 -14.81 13.48
CA SER A 346 2.88 -15.00 14.91
C SER A 346 3.19 -16.42 15.36
N LEU A 347 3.51 -16.59 16.64
CA LEU A 347 3.57 -17.91 17.27
C LEU A 347 2.13 -18.46 17.36
N SER A 348 1.93 -19.75 17.06
CA SER A 348 0.61 -20.38 17.20
C SER A 348 0.29 -20.68 18.68
N ASP A 349 -0.99 -20.92 18.96
CA ASP A 349 -1.48 -21.32 20.30
C ASP A 349 -1.17 -22.80 20.66
N ASP A 350 -0.24 -23.47 19.96
CA ASP A 350 0.14 -24.86 20.23
C ASP A 350 1.21 -24.96 21.32
N ASP A 351 0.76 -24.90 22.58
CA ASP A 351 1.63 -24.98 23.76
C ASP A 351 2.41 -26.31 23.84
N ASP A 352 1.90 -27.40 23.24
CA ASP A 352 2.58 -28.70 23.24
C ASP A 352 3.88 -28.66 22.39
N ILE A 353 3.98 -27.73 21.43
CA ILE A 353 5.15 -27.51 20.57
C ILE A 353 5.95 -26.28 21.01
N ASN A 354 5.28 -25.18 21.32
CA ASN A 354 5.91 -23.86 21.45
C ASN A 354 6.40 -23.54 22.86
N GLU A 355 5.85 -24.15 23.91
CA GLU A 355 6.38 -24.04 25.27
C GLU A 355 7.54 -25.03 25.50
N ALA A 356 8.43 -24.71 26.43
CA ALA A 356 9.57 -25.56 26.73
C ALA A 356 9.12 -26.94 27.23
N HIS A 357 9.40 -27.98 26.44
CA HIS A 357 9.05 -29.36 26.76
C HIS A 357 10.24 -30.31 26.55
N VAL A 358 10.01 -31.61 26.78
CA VAL A 358 11.03 -32.65 26.60
C VAL A 358 10.90 -33.22 25.20
N LEU A 359 11.96 -33.09 24.40
CA LEU A 359 12.08 -33.80 23.14
C LEU A 359 12.64 -35.19 23.44
N ASN A 360 11.79 -36.20 23.26
CA ASN A 360 12.21 -37.58 23.36
C ASN A 360 12.92 -37.99 22.06
N ILE A 361 14.18 -38.40 22.18
CA ILE A 361 14.99 -38.85 21.06
C ILE A 361 15.63 -40.19 21.35
N ASP A 362 15.84 -40.99 20.32
CA ASP A 362 16.68 -42.18 20.37
C ASP A 362 18.14 -41.75 20.23
N ASP A 363 19.00 -42.17 21.17
CA ASP A 363 20.43 -41.90 21.11
C ASP A 363 21.17 -42.85 20.17
N THR A 364 20.59 -44.00 19.83
CA THR A 364 21.23 -45.08 19.06
C THR A 364 20.72 -45.23 17.63
N ASP A 365 19.58 -44.62 17.30
CA ASP A 365 18.98 -44.57 15.97
C ASP A 365 18.49 -43.13 15.67
N ASP A 366 18.34 -42.77 14.38
CA ASP A 366 17.83 -41.45 14.01
C ASP A 366 16.37 -41.25 14.49
N THR A 367 16.07 -40.08 15.08
CA THR A 367 14.71 -39.69 15.48
C THR A 367 14.12 -38.73 14.45
N THR A 368 13.04 -39.12 13.77
CA THR A 368 12.47 -38.32 12.67
C THR A 368 11.16 -37.63 13.07
N GLY A 369 10.94 -36.43 12.55
CA GLY A 369 9.66 -35.72 12.69
C GLY A 369 9.43 -35.13 14.09
N VAL A 370 10.48 -34.59 14.71
CA VAL A 370 10.37 -33.91 16.01
C VAL A 370 9.89 -32.49 15.78
N GLU A 371 8.67 -32.17 16.21
CA GLU A 371 8.08 -30.83 16.09
C GLU A 371 8.79 -29.85 17.05
N VAL A 372 9.27 -28.72 16.54
CA VAL A 372 10.08 -27.75 17.32
C VAL A 372 9.60 -26.30 17.23
N LEU A 373 8.70 -25.99 16.30
CA LEU A 373 8.05 -24.69 16.19
C LEU A 373 6.73 -24.84 15.45
N SER A 374 5.68 -24.22 15.98
CA SER A 374 4.42 -24.01 15.28
C SER A 374 4.12 -22.51 15.22
N PHE A 375 3.85 -21.98 14.04
CA PHE A 375 3.66 -20.55 13.81
C PHE A 375 2.59 -20.31 12.75
N GLU A 376 2.07 -19.11 12.70
CA GLU A 376 1.04 -18.69 11.75
C GLU A 376 1.58 -17.56 10.87
N ILE A 377 1.19 -17.58 9.60
CA ILE A 377 1.29 -16.41 8.72
C ILE A 377 -0.13 -15.98 8.35
N GLU A 378 -0.45 -14.73 8.67
CA GLU A 378 -1.72 -14.07 8.35
C GLU A 378 -1.46 -13.02 7.26
N ILE A 379 -2.29 -12.99 6.22
CA ILE A 379 -2.30 -11.94 5.21
C ILE A 379 -3.48 -11.01 5.51
N GLU A 380 -3.20 -9.84 6.06
CA GLU A 380 -4.20 -8.77 6.19
C GLU A 380 -4.22 -7.95 4.87
N GLY A 381 -5.37 -7.35 4.54
CA GLY A 381 -5.56 -6.61 3.28
C GLY A 381 -6.46 -7.32 2.28
N ASP A 382 -6.41 -6.85 1.02
CA ASP A 382 -7.30 -7.31 -0.06
C ASP A 382 -6.58 -8.12 -1.16
N SER A 383 -5.26 -8.28 -1.07
CA SER A 383 -4.43 -8.96 -2.07
C SER A 383 -3.96 -10.34 -1.58
N ASP A 384 -4.03 -11.35 -2.45
CA ASP A 384 -3.43 -12.67 -2.21
C ASP A 384 -1.90 -12.55 -2.23
N VAL A 385 -1.21 -13.40 -1.45
CA VAL A 385 0.26 -13.42 -1.38
C VAL A 385 0.80 -14.81 -1.69
N THR A 386 1.75 -14.89 -2.61
CA THR A 386 2.55 -16.09 -2.87
C THR A 386 3.87 -15.99 -2.12
N ILE A 387 4.13 -16.95 -1.23
CA ILE A 387 5.38 -17.03 -0.48
C ILE A 387 6.33 -17.99 -1.21
N ASP A 388 7.53 -17.49 -1.53
CA ASP A 388 8.57 -18.23 -2.22
C ASP A 388 9.68 -18.72 -1.29
N GLU A 389 10.02 -17.94 -0.27
CA GLU A 389 11.04 -18.31 0.72
C GLU A 389 10.60 -18.04 2.16
N ILE A 390 10.77 -19.03 3.04
CA ILE A 390 10.58 -18.91 4.49
C ILE A 390 11.88 -19.30 5.19
N PRO A 391 12.55 -18.34 5.87
CA PRO A 391 13.69 -18.62 6.73
C PRO A 391 13.25 -18.94 8.16
N VAL A 392 13.81 -20.00 8.74
CA VAL A 392 13.64 -20.37 10.16
C VAL A 392 15.01 -20.52 10.79
N GLU A 393 15.26 -19.80 11.87
CA GLU A 393 16.48 -19.96 12.67
C GLU A 393 16.31 -21.13 13.64
N ILE A 394 17.28 -22.04 13.66
CA ILE A 394 17.38 -23.10 14.66
C ILE A 394 18.65 -22.89 15.46
N THR A 395 18.54 -22.95 16.78
CA THR A 395 19.64 -22.87 17.73
C THR A 395 19.69 -24.12 18.59
N THR A 396 20.88 -24.64 18.82
CA THR A 396 21.16 -25.74 19.74
C THR A 396 22.06 -25.30 20.88
N VAL A 397 21.85 -25.84 22.08
CA VAL A 397 22.74 -25.67 23.23
C VAL A 397 23.38 -27.02 23.56
N GLY A 398 24.69 -27.02 23.81
CA GLY A 398 25.44 -28.21 24.22
C GLY A 398 25.97 -29.08 23.07
N MET A 399 25.40 -28.91 21.86
CA MET A 399 25.79 -29.61 20.64
C MET A 399 25.86 -28.67 19.43
N ASN A 400 26.62 -29.03 18.40
CA ASN A 400 26.56 -28.34 17.10
C ASN A 400 25.34 -28.85 16.33
N ILE A 401 24.78 -27.98 15.49
CA ILE A 401 23.56 -28.29 14.76
C ILE A 401 23.76 -29.36 13.67
N ASP A 402 24.91 -29.40 12.98
CA ASP A 402 25.21 -30.41 11.96
C ASP A 402 25.49 -31.81 12.52
N ASP A 403 26.01 -31.88 13.75
CA ASP A 403 26.19 -33.13 14.46
C ASP A 403 24.83 -33.67 14.95
N SER A 404 23.89 -32.79 15.32
CA SER A 404 22.64 -33.17 15.97
C SER A 404 21.45 -33.33 15.03
N ILE A 405 21.30 -32.45 14.03
CA ILE A 405 20.14 -32.40 13.13
C ILE A 405 20.58 -32.73 11.71
N SER A 406 19.90 -33.70 11.09
CA SER A 406 20.17 -34.12 9.71
C SER A 406 19.37 -33.34 8.68
N LYS A 407 18.13 -32.98 9.03
CA LYS A 407 17.13 -32.43 8.13
C LYS A 407 16.09 -31.65 8.90
N VAL A 408 15.60 -30.58 8.30
CA VAL A 408 14.50 -29.77 8.79
C VAL A 408 13.41 -29.77 7.73
N THR A 409 12.16 -29.96 8.12
CA THR A 409 11.00 -30.07 7.24
C THR A 409 9.96 -29.03 7.62
N LEU A 410 9.43 -28.32 6.63
CA LEU A 410 8.36 -27.35 6.79
C LEU A 410 7.04 -27.94 6.29
N PHE A 411 5.99 -27.80 7.10
CA PHE A 411 4.63 -28.16 6.78
C PHE A 411 3.73 -26.93 6.82
N ALA A 412 2.71 -26.89 5.96
CA ALA A 412 1.63 -25.92 6.00
C ALA A 412 0.30 -26.68 6.04
N ASP A 413 -0.57 -26.37 7.01
CA ASP A 413 -1.83 -27.07 7.28
C ASP A 413 -1.68 -28.62 7.35
N GLY A 414 -0.52 -29.08 7.82
CA GLY A 414 -0.17 -30.50 7.94
C GLY A 414 0.30 -31.18 6.65
N ASP A 415 0.33 -30.47 5.52
CA ASP A 415 0.93 -30.95 4.28
C ASP A 415 2.40 -30.51 4.20
N LYS A 416 3.29 -31.44 3.88
CA LYS A 416 4.72 -31.15 3.71
C LYS A 416 4.94 -30.24 2.50
N ILE A 417 5.58 -29.08 2.71
CA ILE A 417 5.92 -28.13 1.64
C ILE A 417 7.37 -28.30 1.20
N ASP A 418 8.34 -28.28 2.12
CA ASP A 418 9.77 -28.41 1.77
C ASP A 418 10.58 -29.12 2.87
N SER A 419 11.80 -29.55 2.56
CA SER A 419 12.78 -30.00 3.55
C SER A 419 14.20 -29.71 3.13
N LYS A 420 15.00 -29.16 4.05
CA LYS A 420 16.41 -28.83 3.85
C LYS A 420 17.31 -29.65 4.78
N GLY A 421 18.53 -29.90 4.33
CA GLY A 421 19.57 -30.46 5.19
C GLY A 421 20.29 -29.36 5.94
N VAL A 422 20.85 -29.70 7.10
CA VAL A 422 21.68 -28.81 7.92
C VAL A 422 23.12 -28.87 7.44
N THR A 423 23.82 -27.73 7.44
CA THR A 423 25.20 -27.64 6.91
C THR A 423 26.15 -26.83 7.78
N ALA A 424 25.65 -26.06 8.74
CA ALA A 424 26.45 -25.23 9.62
C ALA A 424 27.15 -26.06 10.70
N THR A 425 28.45 -25.82 10.87
CA THR A 425 29.26 -26.46 11.94
C THR A 425 29.26 -25.63 13.22
N ASP A 426 28.16 -24.94 13.53
CA ASP A 426 28.02 -24.02 14.67
C ASP A 426 26.81 -24.43 15.53
N THR A 427 26.47 -23.63 16.52
CA THR A 427 25.29 -23.85 17.39
C THR A 427 23.99 -23.29 16.82
N ASP A 428 24.01 -22.65 15.66
CA ASP A 428 22.87 -21.98 15.04
C ASP A 428 22.96 -22.00 13.51
N GLU A 429 21.81 -22.15 12.84
CA GLU A 429 21.68 -22.02 11.38
C GLU A 429 20.29 -21.45 11.01
N THR A 430 20.26 -20.48 10.10
CA THR A 430 19.02 -20.08 9.42
C THR A 430 18.77 -21.02 8.24
N ILE A 431 17.71 -21.81 8.35
CA ILE A 431 17.24 -22.72 7.31
C ILE A 431 16.25 -21.98 6.43
N THR A 432 16.65 -21.67 5.20
CA THR A 432 15.76 -21.08 4.19
C THR A 432 15.09 -22.19 3.38
N PHE A 433 13.79 -22.35 3.59
CA PHE A 433 12.92 -23.11 2.70
C PHE A 433 12.63 -22.25 1.48
N ASN A 434 12.86 -22.76 0.28
CA ASN A 434 12.77 -21.97 -0.94
C ASN A 434 12.12 -22.75 -2.08
N GLU A 435 11.75 -22.03 -3.15
CA GLU A 435 10.94 -22.57 -4.26
C GLU A 435 9.61 -23.12 -3.75
N LEU A 436 8.97 -22.40 -2.80
CA LEU A 436 7.74 -22.83 -2.15
C LEU A 436 6.51 -22.66 -3.06
N ASP A 437 6.45 -21.57 -3.84
CA ASP A 437 5.28 -21.19 -4.65
C ASP A 437 3.96 -21.30 -3.85
N PHE A 438 3.96 -20.91 -2.56
CA PHE A 438 2.86 -21.18 -1.62
C PHE A 438 1.94 -19.97 -1.49
N MET A 439 0.74 -20.06 -2.06
CA MET A 439 -0.27 -18.99 -2.03
C MET A 439 -1.11 -19.01 -0.75
N ILE A 440 -1.28 -17.84 -0.15
CA ILE A 440 -2.22 -17.53 0.93
C ILE A 440 -3.21 -16.48 0.42
N GLU A 441 -4.51 -16.77 0.51
CA GLU A 441 -5.56 -15.83 0.06
C GLU A 441 -5.67 -14.64 1.03
N ALA A 442 -6.10 -13.48 0.53
CA ALA A 442 -6.30 -12.28 1.32
C ALA A 442 -7.26 -12.53 2.51
N GLY A 443 -6.85 -12.14 3.71
CA GLY A 443 -7.60 -12.32 4.95
C GLY A 443 -7.53 -13.73 5.57
N ASP A 444 -6.78 -14.65 4.97
CA ASP A 444 -6.55 -15.98 5.51
C ASP A 444 -5.33 -16.04 6.45
N THR A 445 -5.35 -17.04 7.32
CA THR A 445 -4.24 -17.38 8.21
C THR A 445 -3.91 -18.85 8.00
N VAL A 446 -2.63 -19.14 7.76
CA VAL A 446 -2.13 -20.51 7.54
C VAL A 446 -1.24 -20.92 8.69
N LEU A 447 -1.45 -22.14 9.18
CA LEU A 447 -0.62 -22.75 10.22
C LEU A 447 0.57 -23.47 9.59
N PHE A 448 1.77 -23.13 10.06
CA PHE A 448 3.02 -23.77 9.71
C PHE A 448 3.59 -24.55 10.90
N THR A 449 4.19 -25.71 10.61
CA THR A 449 4.91 -26.53 11.59
C THR A 449 6.29 -26.87 11.06
N VAL A 450 7.30 -26.71 11.93
CA VAL A 450 8.69 -27.07 11.67
C VAL A 450 9.02 -28.34 12.41
N GLU A 451 9.44 -29.36 11.66
CA GLU A 451 9.95 -30.62 12.18
C GLU A 451 11.45 -30.76 11.93
N VAL A 452 12.18 -31.37 12.87
CA VAL A 452 13.58 -31.74 12.73
C VAL A 452 13.76 -33.25 12.78
N ASP A 453 14.69 -33.77 11.99
CA ASP A 453 15.20 -35.13 12.08
C ASP A 453 16.56 -35.11 12.79
N ILE A 454 16.62 -35.73 13.96
CA ILE A 454 17.79 -35.79 14.83
C ILE A 454 18.61 -37.05 14.50
N ASN A 455 19.93 -36.90 14.34
CA ASN A 455 20.86 -38.00 14.04
C ASN A 455 20.99 -38.97 15.23
N ASP A 456 21.40 -40.21 14.97
CA ASP A 456 22.03 -41.09 15.97
C ASP A 456 23.22 -40.38 16.65
N LEU A 457 23.08 -40.15 17.96
CA LEU A 457 24.00 -39.35 18.78
C LEU A 457 25.08 -40.20 19.47
N ASP A 458 24.86 -41.51 19.68
CA ASP A 458 25.81 -42.46 20.27
C ASP A 458 26.91 -42.84 19.26
N ALA A 459 26.61 -42.81 17.95
CA ALA A 459 27.62 -43.06 16.91
C ALA A 459 28.72 -41.99 16.82
N THR A 460 28.49 -40.79 17.36
CA THR A 460 29.37 -39.62 17.21
C THR A 460 30.00 -39.23 18.54
N ALA A 461 31.30 -39.49 18.70
CA ALA A 461 32.02 -39.18 19.94
C ALA A 461 31.99 -37.67 20.27
N GLY A 462 31.27 -37.31 21.33
CA GLY A 462 31.08 -35.92 21.77
C GLY A 462 29.72 -35.30 21.40
N ALA A 463 28.83 -36.06 20.75
CA ALA A 463 27.43 -35.69 20.49
C ALA A 463 26.45 -36.37 21.47
N GLU A 464 26.97 -37.07 22.49
CA GLU A 464 26.18 -37.69 23.57
C GLU A 464 25.25 -36.64 24.20
N VAL A 465 23.96 -36.98 24.35
CA VAL A 465 22.98 -36.08 24.97
C VAL A 465 23.39 -35.81 26.41
N ALA A 466 23.77 -34.57 26.69
CA ALA A 466 24.09 -34.12 28.03
C ALA A 466 22.88 -33.45 28.68
N ASN A 467 22.85 -33.50 30.01
CA ASN A 467 21.80 -32.84 30.77
C ASN A 467 21.86 -31.32 30.54
N GLY A 468 20.80 -30.75 29.96
CA GLY A 468 20.71 -29.33 29.61
C GLY A 468 20.89 -29.01 28.12
N ASP A 469 21.13 -30.02 27.27
CA ASP A 469 21.14 -29.85 25.83
C ASP A 469 19.74 -29.51 25.32
N SER A 470 19.63 -28.54 24.42
CA SER A 470 18.31 -28.03 23.97
C SER A 470 18.32 -27.61 22.51
N ILE A 471 17.12 -27.59 21.92
CA ILE A 471 16.83 -27.07 20.58
C ILE A 471 15.79 -25.97 20.73
N GLN A 472 15.99 -24.87 20.01
CA GLN A 472 15.02 -23.79 19.86
C GLN A 472 14.88 -23.49 18.37
N ALA A 473 13.65 -23.24 17.92
CA ALA A 473 13.38 -22.75 16.57
C ALA A 473 12.59 -21.43 16.63
N GLN A 474 12.90 -20.50 15.73
CA GLN A 474 12.30 -19.18 15.73
C GLN A 474 12.36 -18.47 14.37
N ILE A 475 11.45 -17.52 14.19
CA ILE A 475 11.44 -16.48 13.16
C ILE A 475 11.48 -15.14 13.89
N THR A 476 12.67 -14.55 14.01
CA THR A 476 12.81 -13.21 14.59
C THR A 476 12.51 -12.13 13.54
N ALA A 477 12.66 -10.85 13.92
CA ALA A 477 12.57 -9.77 12.95
C ALA A 477 13.68 -9.82 11.88
N THR A 478 14.80 -10.49 12.16
CA THR A 478 15.88 -10.68 11.18
C THR A 478 15.46 -11.69 10.11
N GLU A 479 14.91 -12.84 10.53
CA GLU A 479 14.43 -13.88 9.61
C GLU A 479 13.20 -13.40 8.85
N ARG A 480 12.22 -12.75 9.51
CA ARG A 480 11.04 -12.20 8.83
C ARG A 480 11.41 -11.27 7.68
N ALA A 481 12.42 -10.41 7.85
CA ALA A 481 12.88 -9.50 6.81
C ALA A 481 13.57 -10.19 5.62
N LEU A 482 13.77 -11.51 5.69
CA LEU A 482 14.30 -12.36 4.65
C LEU A 482 13.23 -13.29 4.05
N ILE A 483 11.96 -13.18 4.46
CA ILE A 483 10.85 -13.85 3.76
C ILE A 483 10.75 -13.24 2.37
N ASP A 484 10.72 -14.11 1.36
CA ASP A 484 10.49 -13.73 -0.03
C ASP A 484 9.04 -14.06 -0.37
N ALA A 485 8.28 -13.03 -0.73
CA ALA A 485 6.86 -13.15 -1.00
C ALA A 485 6.45 -12.10 -2.03
N GLU A 486 5.59 -12.49 -2.95
CA GLU A 486 5.04 -11.66 -4.02
C GLU A 486 3.51 -11.57 -3.86
N ASP A 487 2.90 -10.44 -4.21
CA ASP A 487 1.45 -10.32 -4.28
C ASP A 487 0.84 -10.98 -5.54
N GLU A 488 -0.48 -10.86 -5.73
CA GLU A 488 -1.16 -11.43 -6.90
C GLU A 488 -0.72 -10.81 -8.25
N SER A 489 -0.11 -9.62 -8.22
CA SER A 489 0.45 -8.93 -9.38
C SER A 489 1.88 -9.39 -9.70
N GLY A 490 2.54 -10.06 -8.75
CA GLY A 490 3.93 -10.53 -8.84
C GLY A 490 4.94 -9.51 -8.34
N ASP A 491 4.52 -8.57 -7.49
CA ASP A 491 5.39 -7.59 -6.85
C ASP A 491 5.83 -8.06 -5.45
N ASP A 492 7.11 -7.88 -5.13
CA ASP A 492 7.67 -8.23 -3.82
C ASP A 492 6.95 -7.47 -2.69
N VAL A 493 6.51 -8.20 -1.65
CA VAL A 493 5.96 -7.62 -0.42
C VAL A 493 7.08 -6.87 0.30
N ALA A 494 6.88 -5.58 0.58
CA ALA A 494 7.95 -4.78 1.16
C ALA A 494 8.18 -5.14 2.64
N THR A 495 9.42 -4.98 3.11
CA THR A 495 9.76 -5.24 4.53
C THR A 495 8.98 -4.35 5.50
N GLY A 496 8.47 -3.20 5.05
CA GLY A 496 7.61 -2.31 5.84
C GLY A 496 6.24 -2.92 6.15
N ASP A 497 5.78 -3.80 5.27
CA ASP A 497 4.46 -4.45 5.29
C ASP A 497 4.55 -5.84 5.95
N MET A 498 5.72 -6.20 6.49
CA MET A 498 5.96 -7.44 7.22
C MET A 498 6.08 -7.19 8.72
N THR A 499 5.18 -7.77 9.52
CA THR A 499 5.16 -7.59 10.98
C THR A 499 5.15 -8.90 11.78
N GLY A 500 5.24 -8.77 13.11
CA GLY A 500 5.19 -9.91 14.04
C GLY A 500 6.47 -10.77 14.08
N THR A 501 6.48 -11.76 14.96
CA THR A 501 7.60 -12.72 15.14
C THR A 501 7.04 -14.02 15.72
N ALA A 502 7.68 -15.15 15.44
CA ALA A 502 7.36 -16.43 16.07
C ALA A 502 8.61 -16.95 16.80
N ILE A 503 8.61 -16.90 18.13
CA ILE A 503 9.76 -17.32 18.94
C ILE A 503 9.30 -18.42 19.88
N GLY A 504 9.61 -19.68 19.55
CA GLY A 504 9.36 -20.82 20.45
C GLY A 504 10.33 -20.83 21.62
N GLU A 505 9.97 -21.48 22.72
CA GLU A 505 10.89 -21.69 23.84
C GLU A 505 11.91 -22.81 23.53
N ALA A 506 13.04 -22.83 24.25
CA ALA A 506 14.04 -23.87 24.07
C ALA A 506 13.59 -25.19 24.75
N SER A 507 13.43 -26.24 23.95
CA SER A 507 13.05 -27.58 24.42
C SER A 507 14.28 -28.43 24.69
N ILE A 508 14.28 -29.14 25.82
CA ILE A 508 15.44 -29.92 26.29
C ILE A 508 15.37 -31.33 25.72
N ILE A 509 16.50 -31.82 25.23
CA ILE A 509 16.65 -33.13 24.60
C ILE A 509 16.95 -34.19 25.66
N TYR A 510 16.29 -35.35 25.59
CA TYR A 510 16.64 -36.54 26.36
C TYR A 510 16.62 -37.80 25.50
N ASP A 511 17.60 -38.67 25.74
CA ASP A 511 17.74 -40.02 25.18
C ASP A 511 16.92 -41.07 25.95
N ALA A 512 16.70 -40.83 27.24
CA ALA A 512 15.80 -41.61 28.08
C ALA A 512 15.32 -40.78 29.27
N GLY A 513 14.09 -40.99 29.73
CA GLY A 513 13.60 -40.27 30.90
C GLY A 513 12.12 -40.40 31.23
N ILE A 514 11.58 -39.31 31.80
CA ILE A 514 10.18 -39.21 32.19
C ILE A 514 9.49 -37.97 31.63
N SER A 515 8.23 -38.11 31.26
CA SER A 515 7.28 -37.02 31.02
C SER A 515 6.24 -36.97 32.14
N VAL A 516 5.86 -35.78 32.59
CA VAL A 516 4.98 -35.59 33.75
C VAL A 516 3.81 -34.67 33.40
N VAL A 517 2.59 -35.19 33.52
CA VAL A 517 1.35 -34.43 33.36
C VAL A 517 0.69 -34.24 34.71
N VAL A 518 0.40 -32.99 35.08
CA VAL A 518 -0.31 -32.69 36.33
C VAL A 518 -1.82 -32.89 36.13
N VAL A 519 -2.35 -34.00 36.64
CA VAL A 519 -3.76 -34.39 36.50
C VAL A 519 -4.69 -33.55 37.38
N SER A 520 -4.30 -33.32 38.64
CA SER A 520 -5.09 -32.50 39.55
C SER A 520 -4.28 -32.01 40.75
N LYS A 521 -4.78 -30.92 41.36
CA LYS A 521 -4.26 -30.35 42.61
C LYS A 521 -5.43 -30.12 43.56
N SER A 522 -5.28 -30.47 44.82
CA SER A 522 -6.32 -30.22 45.83
C SER A 522 -5.73 -29.83 47.18
N THR A 523 -6.53 -29.13 47.97
CA THR A 523 -6.19 -28.76 49.34
C THR A 523 -7.34 -29.11 50.26
N GLU A 524 -7.05 -29.82 51.34
CA GLU A 524 -8.01 -30.18 52.37
C GLU A 524 -7.60 -29.59 53.72
N VAL A 525 -8.54 -28.91 54.40
CA VAL A 525 -8.31 -28.36 55.74
C VAL A 525 -9.12 -29.16 56.75
N SER A 526 -8.44 -29.71 57.75
CA SER A 526 -9.05 -30.46 58.85
C SER A 526 -8.88 -29.71 60.16
N THR A 527 -10.00 -29.27 60.72
CA THR A 527 -10.06 -28.63 62.05
C THR A 527 -10.76 -29.57 63.02
N VAL A 528 -10.03 -30.10 64.00
CA VAL A 528 -10.56 -31.08 64.96
C VAL A 528 -10.39 -30.56 66.38
N ASP A 529 -11.49 -30.48 67.13
CA ASP A 529 -11.46 -30.08 68.54
C ASP A 529 -10.49 -30.98 69.33
N ALA A 530 -9.44 -30.37 69.89
CA ALA A 530 -8.35 -30.98 70.68
C ALA A 530 -7.20 -31.68 69.92
N GLN A 531 -6.97 -31.37 68.64
CA GLN A 531 -5.75 -31.67 67.88
C GLN A 531 -5.23 -30.38 67.21
N PRO A 532 -3.97 -30.34 66.72
CA PRO A 532 -3.55 -29.25 65.84
C PRO A 532 -4.45 -29.20 64.60
N ASP A 533 -4.73 -28.00 64.10
CA ASP A 533 -5.35 -27.84 62.78
C ASP A 533 -4.38 -28.32 61.71
N THR A 534 -4.86 -29.12 60.76
CA THR A 534 -4.03 -29.69 59.67
C THR A 534 -4.50 -29.16 58.33
N VAL A 535 -3.57 -28.81 57.45
CA VAL A 535 -3.81 -28.55 56.03
C VAL A 535 -3.06 -29.61 55.23
N GLN A 536 -3.74 -30.26 54.30
CA GLN A 536 -3.17 -31.25 53.39
C GLN A 536 -3.20 -30.71 51.96
N PHE A 537 -2.07 -30.80 51.27
CA PHE A 537 -1.91 -30.50 49.86
C PHE A 537 -1.71 -31.81 49.10
N THR A 538 -2.41 -31.97 47.98
CA THR A 538 -2.34 -33.18 47.15
C THR A 538 -2.11 -32.80 45.69
N TRP A 539 -1.15 -33.48 45.07
CA TRP A 539 -0.90 -33.46 43.63
C TRP A 539 -1.12 -34.85 43.07
N VAL A 540 -1.82 -34.93 41.95
CA VAL A 540 -1.95 -36.17 41.17
C VAL A 540 -1.25 -35.94 39.84
N LEU A 541 -0.28 -36.80 39.54
CA LEU A 541 0.57 -36.73 38.35
C LEU A 541 0.41 -38.02 37.54
N ASP A 542 0.36 -37.92 36.22
CA ASP A 542 0.59 -39.05 35.32
C ASP A 542 2.04 -38.94 34.83
N VAL A 543 2.85 -39.95 35.12
CA VAL A 543 4.28 -39.98 34.78
C VAL A 543 4.52 -41.11 33.80
N THR A 544 5.04 -40.79 32.62
CA THR A 544 5.34 -41.76 31.56
C THR A 544 6.83 -41.91 31.43
N ALA A 545 7.34 -43.14 31.49
CA ALA A 545 8.74 -43.43 31.18
C ALA A 545 8.91 -43.64 29.67
N PHE A 546 10.04 -43.21 29.13
CA PHE A 546 10.38 -43.40 27.73
C PHE A 546 11.84 -43.82 27.59
N ASP A 547 12.08 -44.77 26.68
CA ASP A 547 13.36 -45.31 26.20
C ASP A 547 14.26 -45.95 27.27
N ALA A 548 13.84 -45.89 28.54
CA ALA A 548 14.31 -46.75 29.62
C ALA A 548 13.28 -46.84 30.75
N ASN A 549 13.43 -47.87 31.59
CA ASN A 549 12.68 -47.94 32.85
C ASN A 549 13.09 -46.77 33.74
N ALA A 550 12.11 -46.01 34.22
CA ALA A 550 12.34 -44.91 35.14
C ALA A 550 12.03 -45.32 36.58
N TYR A 551 12.80 -44.77 37.52
CA TYR A 551 12.63 -45.03 38.95
C TYR A 551 12.41 -43.71 39.70
N ILE A 552 11.23 -43.56 40.29
CA ILE A 552 10.85 -42.39 41.09
C ILE A 552 11.11 -42.68 42.57
N THR A 553 11.76 -41.76 43.27
CA THR A 553 11.97 -41.89 44.73
C THR A 553 10.65 -41.68 45.50
N SER A 554 10.42 -42.50 46.52
CA SER A 554 9.33 -42.28 47.48
C SER A 554 9.61 -41.15 48.47
N GLU A 555 10.87 -40.69 48.55
CA GLU A 555 11.29 -39.64 49.48
C GLU A 555 10.79 -38.27 49.01
N VAL A 556 10.18 -37.52 49.92
CA VAL A 556 9.80 -36.13 49.72
C VAL A 556 10.59 -35.28 50.70
N ALA A 557 11.47 -34.41 50.20
CA ALA A 557 12.14 -33.41 50.99
C ALA A 557 11.23 -32.19 51.14
N ASN A 558 10.84 -31.90 52.39
CA ASN A 558 10.17 -30.65 52.72
C ASN A 558 11.24 -29.58 52.97
N ILE A 559 11.43 -28.69 52.01
CA ILE A 559 12.48 -27.66 52.12
C ILE A 559 11.94 -26.48 52.93
N VAL A 560 12.26 -26.50 54.22
CA VAL A 560 12.55 -25.27 54.96
C VAL A 560 14.07 -25.19 55.12
N ALA A 561 14.73 -24.75 54.03
CA ALA A 561 16.05 -24.11 53.97
C ALA A 561 17.32 -24.87 53.54
N THR A 562 17.28 -26.12 53.06
CA THR A 562 18.41 -26.68 52.29
C THR A 562 17.92 -27.62 51.18
N ALA A 563 18.33 -27.38 49.94
CA ALA A 563 18.12 -28.27 48.80
C ALA A 563 18.72 -29.65 49.10
N ASP A 564 17.91 -30.70 48.95
CA ASP A 564 18.38 -32.09 48.99
C ASP A 564 18.15 -32.70 47.62
N ASP A 565 19.25 -32.81 46.90
CA ASP A 565 19.39 -33.30 45.55
C ASP A 565 18.93 -34.75 45.31
N SER A 566 18.48 -35.44 46.36
CA SER A 566 18.11 -36.86 46.35
C SER A 566 16.61 -37.13 46.49
N ALA A 567 15.79 -36.12 46.77
CA ALA A 567 14.37 -36.28 47.14
C ALA A 567 13.42 -35.35 46.36
N THR A 568 12.17 -35.76 46.14
CA THR A 568 11.12 -34.92 45.54
C THR A 568 10.91 -33.68 46.40
N GLU A 569 11.04 -32.48 45.85
CA GLU A 569 11.05 -31.25 46.65
C GLU A 569 9.68 -30.56 46.66
N VAL A 570 9.19 -30.22 47.86
CA VAL A 570 8.00 -29.40 48.05
C VAL A 570 8.34 -28.20 48.94
N ASN A 571 8.06 -26.99 48.45
CA ASN A 571 8.24 -25.74 49.18
C ASN A 571 6.93 -25.34 49.87
N VAL A 572 6.96 -25.17 51.20
CA VAL A 572 5.78 -24.75 51.98
C VAL A 572 5.99 -23.34 52.55
N LEU A 573 5.14 -22.39 52.16
CA LEU A 573 5.16 -20.99 52.56
C LEU A 573 3.99 -20.66 53.51
N TYR A 574 4.24 -19.77 54.47
CA TYR A 574 3.27 -19.33 55.48
C TYR A 574 3.36 -17.82 55.72
N THR A 575 2.24 -17.19 56.10
CA THR A 575 2.22 -15.79 56.57
C THR A 575 1.62 -15.67 57.97
N ASP A 576 2.32 -14.96 58.86
CA ASP A 576 1.88 -14.60 60.22
C ASP A 576 1.63 -13.08 60.31
N ASP A 577 0.69 -12.65 61.16
CA ASP A 577 0.35 -11.24 61.46
C ASP A 577 1.16 -10.67 62.64
N SER A 578 2.35 -11.22 62.92
CA SER A 578 3.13 -10.78 64.08
C SER A 578 4.60 -10.47 63.76
N SER A 579 5.06 -9.33 64.28
CA SER A 579 6.44 -8.83 64.19
C SER A 579 7.44 -9.61 65.07
N VAL A 580 7.25 -10.92 65.21
CA VAL A 580 8.03 -11.78 66.10
C VAL A 580 8.82 -12.79 65.26
N ALA A 581 9.90 -12.30 64.65
CA ALA A 581 10.86 -13.08 63.86
C ALA A 581 11.74 -14.05 64.70
N SER A 582 11.20 -14.73 65.72
CA SER A 582 12.03 -15.50 66.65
C SER A 582 11.42 -16.79 67.22
N GLN A 583 10.51 -17.44 66.51
CA GLN A 583 10.05 -18.80 66.86
C GLN A 583 10.17 -19.78 65.68
N LEU A 584 11.26 -19.62 64.92
CA LEU A 584 11.63 -20.43 63.75
C LEU A 584 12.37 -21.74 64.11
N GLU A 585 12.39 -22.14 65.39
CA GLU A 585 13.13 -23.33 65.84
C GLU A 585 12.22 -24.51 66.26
N ASP A 586 10.90 -24.34 66.34
CA ASP A 586 9.99 -25.36 66.91
C ASP A 586 8.99 -25.96 65.89
N PHE A 587 8.99 -25.51 64.63
CA PHE A 587 8.23 -26.16 63.54
C PHE A 587 9.02 -27.29 62.85
N THR A 588 10.32 -27.40 63.16
CA THR A 588 11.24 -28.36 62.53
C THR A 588 11.21 -29.75 63.19
N GLU A 589 10.54 -29.91 64.34
CA GLU A 589 10.63 -31.15 65.15
C GLU A 589 9.35 -32.02 65.20
N THR A 590 8.23 -31.59 64.59
CA THR A 590 6.99 -32.38 64.57
C THR A 590 6.22 -32.33 63.24
N ILE A 591 6.91 -32.30 62.10
CA ILE A 591 6.31 -32.90 60.88
C ILE A 591 6.51 -34.41 61.03
N THR A 592 5.58 -35.04 61.76
CA THR A 592 5.47 -36.49 61.72
C THR A 592 4.77 -36.83 60.41
N SER A 593 5.52 -37.32 59.42
CA SER A 593 4.99 -37.91 58.20
C SER A 593 4.18 -39.15 58.55
N SER A 594 2.94 -38.95 59.00
CA SER A 594 1.96 -40.02 59.04
C SER A 594 1.29 -40.07 57.66
N ALA A 595 1.99 -40.76 56.75
CA ALA A 595 1.67 -41.00 55.33
C ALA A 595 2.01 -39.86 54.35
N ASP A 596 3.27 -39.41 54.34
CA ASP A 596 3.85 -38.85 53.10
C ASP A 596 4.12 -40.04 52.18
N THR A 597 3.18 -40.33 51.30
CA THR A 597 3.29 -41.43 50.35
C THR A 597 3.23 -40.85 48.95
N VAL A 598 4.34 -40.95 48.21
CA VAL A 598 4.24 -41.21 46.78
C VAL A 598 3.56 -42.58 46.67
N THR A 599 2.37 -42.64 46.09
CA THR A 599 1.69 -43.91 45.77
C THR A 599 1.50 -43.96 44.26
N GLY A 600 2.16 -44.92 43.63
CA GLY A 600 1.94 -45.30 42.23
C GLY A 600 0.88 -46.40 42.12
N ASP A 601 0.22 -46.51 40.96
CA ASP A 601 -0.49 -47.74 40.59
C ASP A 601 0.51 -48.89 40.35
N ALA A 602 1.74 -48.56 39.93
CA ALA A 602 2.92 -49.41 39.99
C ALA A 602 3.22 -49.85 41.44
N GLY A 603 3.37 -51.16 41.62
CA GLY A 603 3.82 -51.70 42.90
C GLY A 603 5.25 -51.25 43.21
N ALA A 604 5.53 -50.90 44.47
CA ALA A 604 6.89 -50.60 44.95
C ALA A 604 7.91 -51.63 44.42
N TYR A 605 8.97 -51.15 43.75
CA TYR A 605 9.94 -52.01 43.08
C TYR A 605 10.85 -52.78 44.06
N GLY A 606 10.74 -52.50 45.36
CA GLY A 606 11.42 -53.22 46.43
C GLY A 606 12.93 -52.97 46.51
N ALA A 607 13.49 -52.24 45.54
CA ALA A 607 14.83 -51.67 45.61
C ALA A 607 14.80 -50.33 46.34
N GLU A 608 15.86 -50.05 47.12
CA GLU A 608 16.00 -48.84 47.91
C GLU A 608 17.15 -47.95 47.41
N TYR A 609 16.98 -46.63 47.44
CA TYR A 609 18.03 -45.61 47.29
C TYR A 609 18.13 -44.82 48.59
N ASN A 610 19.30 -44.77 49.23
CA ASN A 610 19.48 -44.19 50.59
C ASN A 610 18.55 -44.72 51.71
N GLY A 611 17.78 -45.80 51.46
CA GLY A 611 16.81 -46.37 52.39
C GLY A 611 15.34 -46.11 52.00
N ASP A 612 15.12 -45.32 50.94
CA ASP A 612 13.80 -44.99 50.41
C ASP A 612 13.42 -45.88 49.23
N VAL A 613 12.13 -46.18 49.13
CA VAL A 613 11.60 -47.12 48.16
C VAL A 613 11.53 -46.46 46.78
N LEU A 614 11.98 -47.17 45.75
CA LEU A 614 11.81 -46.74 44.36
C LEU A 614 10.51 -47.29 43.78
N TYR A 615 9.79 -46.45 43.03
CA TYR A 615 8.70 -46.84 42.16
C TYR A 615 9.23 -46.97 40.74
N GLN A 616 9.14 -48.16 40.18
CA GLN A 616 9.51 -48.40 38.80
C GLN A 616 8.33 -48.08 37.88
N ILE A 617 8.62 -47.37 36.80
CA ILE A 617 7.76 -47.21 35.64
C ILE A 617 8.49 -47.98 34.52
N ASP A 618 7.86 -49.01 33.99
CA ASP A 618 8.41 -49.74 32.85
C ASP A 618 8.41 -48.80 31.62
N ASP A 619 9.40 -48.96 30.75
CA ASP A 619 9.50 -48.20 29.50
C ASP A 619 8.19 -48.26 28.68
N GLY A 620 7.71 -47.07 28.28
CA GLY A 620 6.48 -46.87 27.53
C GLY A 620 5.20 -46.91 28.37
N ASP A 621 5.28 -47.23 29.67
CA ASP A 621 4.13 -47.24 30.56
C ASP A 621 3.93 -45.87 31.25
N THR A 622 2.66 -45.53 31.47
CA THR A 622 2.25 -44.36 32.27
C THR A 622 1.76 -44.82 33.64
N GLU A 623 2.33 -44.25 34.69
CA GLU A 623 1.96 -44.53 36.07
C GLU A 623 1.45 -43.28 36.77
N ARG A 624 0.36 -43.44 37.53
CA ARG A 624 -0.25 -42.33 38.27
C ARG A 624 0.34 -42.23 39.66
N PHE A 625 0.94 -41.09 39.98
CA PHE A 625 1.49 -40.79 41.28
C PHE A 625 0.62 -39.78 42.04
N THR A 626 0.32 -40.09 43.29
CA THR A 626 -0.26 -39.13 44.23
C THR A 626 0.81 -38.68 45.22
N ILE A 627 1.09 -37.38 45.27
CA ILE A 627 1.98 -36.74 46.25
C ILE A 627 1.11 -35.99 47.24
N THR A 628 1.30 -36.26 48.54
CA THR A 628 0.56 -35.62 49.61
C THR A 628 1.52 -35.02 50.62
N VAL A 629 1.31 -33.75 50.99
CA VAL A 629 2.07 -33.06 52.04
C VAL A 629 1.11 -32.46 53.06
N SER A 630 1.35 -32.72 54.35
CA SER A 630 0.53 -32.19 55.43
C SER A 630 1.29 -31.19 56.30
N ALA A 631 0.61 -30.10 56.66
CA ALA A 631 1.08 -29.05 57.55
C ALA A 631 0.19 -29.03 58.80
N GLU A 632 0.80 -29.07 59.99
CA GLU A 632 0.08 -29.02 61.27
C GLU A 632 0.42 -27.76 62.04
N ASN A 633 -0.58 -27.09 62.63
CA ASN A 633 -0.35 -25.99 63.56
C ASN A 633 -0.12 -26.54 64.97
N ASP A 634 1.12 -26.95 65.28
CA ASP A 634 1.47 -27.42 66.62
C ASP A 634 1.62 -26.23 67.58
N ALA A 635 0.53 -25.93 68.29
CA ALA A 635 0.57 -25.01 69.40
C ALA A 635 -0.40 -25.46 70.49
N ALA A 636 0.03 -26.44 71.29
CA ALA A 636 -0.41 -26.52 72.68
C ALA A 636 0.07 -25.28 73.48
N GLY A 637 -0.41 -24.08 73.13
CA GLY A 637 -0.25 -22.86 73.94
C GLY A 637 0.33 -21.61 73.27
N ALA A 638 0.56 -21.57 71.96
CA ALA A 638 1.01 -20.35 71.26
C ALA A 638 -0.16 -19.61 70.59
N GLU A 639 -0.38 -18.34 70.96
CA GLU A 639 -1.40 -17.46 70.37
C GLU A 639 -0.95 -16.86 69.02
N GLY A 640 -0.34 -17.66 68.14
CA GLY A 640 0.00 -17.26 66.77
C GLY A 640 -1.15 -17.58 65.82
N VAL A 641 -1.64 -16.60 65.07
CA VAL A 641 -2.70 -16.80 64.07
C VAL A 641 -2.04 -16.97 62.72
N VAL A 642 -1.92 -18.21 62.24
CA VAL A 642 -1.51 -18.48 60.85
C VAL A 642 -2.67 -18.08 59.94
N ASN A 643 -2.46 -17.07 59.08
CA ASN A 643 -3.52 -16.53 58.21
C ASN A 643 -3.63 -17.27 56.88
N SER A 644 -2.52 -17.82 56.38
CA SER A 644 -2.51 -18.65 55.17
C SER A 644 -1.31 -19.60 55.15
N VAL A 645 -1.53 -20.74 54.50
CA VAL A 645 -0.54 -21.77 54.17
C VAL A 645 -0.61 -22.02 52.67
N SER A 646 0.52 -22.16 52.01
CA SER A 646 0.61 -22.54 50.59
C SER A 646 1.75 -23.52 50.39
N ALA A 647 1.58 -24.48 49.49
CA ALA A 647 2.61 -25.45 49.15
C ALA A 647 2.77 -25.54 47.63
N PHE A 648 4.01 -25.73 47.19
CA PHE A 648 4.39 -25.80 45.79
C PHE A 648 5.28 -27.00 45.57
N LEU A 649 4.93 -27.86 44.61
CA LEU A 649 5.81 -28.93 44.13
C LEU A 649 6.89 -28.30 43.26
N SER A 650 8.15 -28.37 43.67
CA SER A 650 9.26 -27.71 42.96
C SER A 650 10.05 -28.67 42.08
N SER A 651 10.21 -29.92 42.49
CA SER A 651 10.83 -30.95 41.63
C SER A 651 10.35 -32.37 41.95
N LEU A 652 10.36 -33.23 40.94
CA LEU A 652 10.19 -34.68 41.03
C LEU A 652 11.52 -35.36 40.70
N GLN A 653 12.07 -36.13 41.63
CA GLN A 653 13.38 -36.79 41.43
C GLN A 653 13.23 -38.20 40.86
N TRP A 654 14.05 -38.53 39.86
CA TRP A 654 14.00 -39.79 39.12
C TRP A 654 15.38 -40.25 38.64
N THR A 655 15.50 -41.51 38.21
CA THR A 655 16.71 -42.05 37.56
C THR A 655 16.35 -43.17 36.58
N THR A 656 17.19 -43.39 35.57
CA THR A 656 17.15 -44.54 34.65
C THR A 656 18.29 -45.54 34.91
N ASP A 657 19.15 -45.28 35.91
CA ASP A 657 20.26 -46.17 36.25
C ASP A 657 19.75 -47.58 36.57
N ASP A 658 20.35 -48.58 35.92
CA ASP A 658 19.87 -49.97 35.95
C ASP A 658 19.88 -50.57 37.37
N VAL A 659 18.68 -50.62 37.98
CA VAL A 659 18.44 -51.18 39.31
C VAL A 659 18.37 -52.72 39.25
N THR A 660 19.48 -53.36 38.83
CA THR A 660 19.59 -54.84 38.82
C THR A 660 19.72 -55.47 40.21
N ALA A 661 19.89 -54.66 41.26
CA ALA A 661 20.10 -55.08 42.63
C ALA A 661 18.97 -54.59 43.55
N THR A 662 18.81 -55.23 44.72
CA THR A 662 17.84 -54.82 45.77
C THR A 662 18.13 -53.45 46.39
N THR A 663 19.18 -52.75 45.96
CA THR A 663 19.60 -51.41 46.42
C THR A 663 20.37 -50.71 45.31
N LEU A 664 20.02 -49.47 45.00
CA LEU A 664 20.79 -48.60 44.11
C LEU A 664 21.97 -47.98 44.92
N ASP A 665 23.20 -47.99 44.38
CA ASP A 665 24.36 -47.45 45.09
C ASP A 665 24.35 -45.92 45.00
N ALA A 666 24.03 -45.26 46.11
CA ALA A 666 23.96 -43.80 46.23
C ALA A 666 25.29 -43.06 45.98
N SER A 667 26.41 -43.77 45.83
CA SER A 667 27.70 -43.17 45.44
C SER A 667 27.95 -43.13 43.94
N THR A 668 27.16 -43.85 43.15
CA THR A 668 27.32 -43.96 41.69
C THR A 668 26.07 -43.61 40.91
N ALA A 669 24.90 -43.69 41.53
CA ALA A 669 23.65 -43.37 40.85
C ALA A 669 23.43 -41.87 40.72
N VAL A 670 22.92 -41.47 39.55
CA VAL A 670 22.60 -40.08 39.22
C VAL A 670 21.09 -39.91 39.34
N MET A 671 20.66 -39.09 40.31
CA MET A 671 19.29 -38.62 40.42
C MET A 671 19.12 -37.35 39.58
N ASN A 672 18.13 -37.38 38.69
CA ASN A 672 17.69 -36.28 37.86
C ASN A 672 16.47 -35.60 38.49
N GLY A 673 16.39 -34.27 38.39
CA GLY A 673 15.24 -33.50 38.83
C GLY A 673 14.35 -33.06 37.67
N TYR A 674 13.06 -33.36 37.74
CA TYR A 674 12.04 -32.79 36.87
C TYR A 674 11.39 -31.61 37.61
N THR A 675 11.74 -30.38 37.26
CA THR A 675 11.31 -29.17 37.98
C THR A 675 10.00 -28.59 37.44
N PHE A 676 9.32 -27.77 38.25
CA PHE A 676 8.06 -27.10 37.88
C PHE A 676 8.22 -25.58 37.90
N ASN A 677 7.62 -24.88 36.92
CA ASN A 677 7.58 -23.42 36.90
C ASN A 677 6.74 -22.91 38.07
N MET A 678 7.26 -21.93 38.80
CA MET A 678 6.57 -21.34 39.94
C MET A 678 6.24 -19.85 39.75
N GLU A 679 6.54 -19.25 38.59
CA GLU A 679 6.42 -17.80 38.36
C GLU A 679 4.96 -17.31 38.15
N ASP A 680 4.06 -18.17 37.69
CA ASP A 680 2.65 -17.84 37.39
C ASP A 680 1.64 -18.63 38.26
N ASN A 681 2.13 -19.45 39.20
CA ASN A 681 1.33 -20.34 40.06
C ASN A 681 0.57 -21.47 39.31
N THR A 682 0.87 -21.72 38.04
CA THR A 682 0.23 -22.78 37.25
C THR A 682 0.89 -24.15 37.44
N GLN A 683 2.08 -24.22 38.08
CA GLN A 683 2.94 -25.42 38.15
C GLN A 683 2.97 -26.15 36.81
N THR A 684 3.03 -25.40 35.71
CA THR A 684 3.40 -25.93 34.41
C THR A 684 4.82 -26.47 34.55
N PRO A 685 5.06 -27.72 34.15
CA PRO A 685 6.38 -28.29 34.26
C PRO A 685 7.37 -27.45 33.45
N VAL A 686 8.41 -26.91 34.10
CA VAL A 686 9.48 -26.18 33.43
C VAL A 686 10.78 -26.74 33.93
N LYS A 687 11.54 -27.29 33.00
CA LYS A 687 12.74 -28.03 33.30
C LYS A 687 13.92 -27.07 33.47
N THR A 688 14.47 -27.03 34.68
CA THR A 688 15.66 -26.25 35.02
C THR A 688 16.78 -27.24 35.32
N ALA A 689 17.91 -27.04 34.67
CA ALA A 689 19.15 -27.73 35.00
C ALA A 689 19.51 -27.53 36.48
N LYS A 690 20.23 -28.50 37.03
CA LYS A 690 20.82 -28.41 38.35
C LYS A 690 22.27 -27.93 38.27
#